data_AF-A0A090Z5Q8-F1
#
_entry.id   AF-A0A090Z5Q8-F1
#
_cell.length_a   1.000
_cell.length_b   1.000
_cell.length_c   1.000
_cell.angle_alpha   90.00
_cell.angle_beta   90.00
_cell.angle_gamma   90.00
#
_symmetry.space_group_name_H-M   'P 1'
#
loop_
_entity.id
_entity.type
_entity.pdbx_description
1 polymer ?
#
loop_
_entity_poly.entity_id
_entity_poly.type
_entity_poly.pdbx_seq_one_letter_code
_entity_poly.pdbx_strand_id
1 'polypeptide(L)'
;MDQMVLKAQQWVNITYKGKTGYTAIEENGKTGWPTMGALTQALQLELGITNTSTTCGPTTLQEIAKKCPISTTSNTNQNIVRIIQSALYCKGYGPGGISGTYGNETKAAISLVQKDLGCTADGTVTPKLFKALLTMDAYVLVNNGSSKIRSIQQWLNQKYIKRADFFYMPCDGHFSRDVQKALIYAIQYEEGLQDGTANGSFGPTTRDLLRKVELKEGSTGAFVYLFQAALIFNGYDVPFDGKFSSAVTSKLKEFQKFTLLNVNGISDFQTWASLLVSTGDPERSGKACDCITEITPERAKTLIQAGYETVGRYLTNANVTNAKNKKIQPGEMHTIFKSGLSIFPIYQTNGGDKDYFNSNQGTKDADDAVQAALGHGFPYQKTIYFAVDFDATDADIQNKILPYFKAINEQMKVLKYHYQVGVYGSRNVCIQVSEKGYAAYSFVSGMSTGFSGNLGFPLPKNWAFDQIKEYSIGSGNGSIGIDKDIKSGRDEGYKIPAKDLNLYECIVVSAKEGGPEDGRWKYNFIEAAIKKIRDLKRKYDNNTAQVTWVIERSLYSKDDVFNFMNTAKKWGANIVFVENKGQLINYINTQSIDGTKKRLNKIIDFSWFGHGHTGYLDFGPKYSPDNGIKYTDHFHKEDIARLQTDAFAPGNIADSYACNTGTNIGGISFAQLWANKTKGIMTACADGQTVYSYITVCNKFDSPVQWKEEHDAAEINRAKTGYSEYGANRYPETGDINKDNPNPHWVVFKPKA
;
A
#
# COMPACT_ATOMS: atom_id res chain seq x y z
N MET A 1 43.84 -7.30 6.10
CA MET A 1 44.13 -8.35 7.10
C MET A 1 44.97 -7.72 8.18
N ASP A 2 44.54 -7.82 9.43
CA ASP A 2 45.27 -7.30 10.59
C ASP A 2 46.11 -8.44 11.20
N GLN A 3 47.42 -8.24 11.30
CA GLN A 3 48.37 -9.25 11.79
C GLN A 3 48.21 -9.53 13.29
N MET A 4 47.80 -8.54 14.07
CA MET A 4 47.59 -8.72 15.52
C MET A 4 46.26 -9.42 15.81
N VAL A 5 45.23 -9.16 15.00
CA VAL A 5 43.99 -9.96 15.03
C VAL A 5 44.25 -11.40 14.62
N LEU A 6 45.07 -11.64 13.59
CA LEU A 6 45.45 -12.99 13.18
C LEU A 6 46.18 -13.74 14.33
N LYS A 7 47.13 -13.07 14.99
CA LYS A 7 47.81 -13.62 16.17
C LYS A 7 46.86 -13.93 17.31
N ALA A 8 45.85 -13.09 17.55
CA ALA A 8 44.82 -13.36 18.55
C ALA A 8 44.00 -14.61 18.21
N GLN A 9 43.55 -14.75 16.94
CA GLN A 9 42.81 -15.91 16.45
C GLN A 9 43.62 -17.21 16.58
N GLN A 10 44.89 -17.17 16.17
CA GLN A 10 45.84 -18.28 16.32
C GLN A 10 46.04 -18.65 17.78
N TRP A 11 46.30 -17.66 18.64
CA TRP A 11 46.52 -17.89 20.07
C TRP A 11 45.32 -18.57 20.73
N VAL A 12 44.10 -18.07 20.49
CA VAL A 12 42.89 -18.63 21.12
C VAL A 12 42.61 -20.05 20.59
N ASN A 13 42.79 -20.30 19.29
CA ASN A 13 42.68 -21.65 18.75
C ASN A 13 43.72 -22.61 19.34
N ILE A 14 45.00 -22.23 19.37
CA ILE A 14 46.07 -23.08 19.93
C ILE A 14 45.81 -23.41 21.40
N THR A 15 45.28 -22.46 22.18
CA THR A 15 45.12 -22.59 23.63
C THR A 15 43.86 -23.37 24.04
N TYR A 16 42.79 -23.32 23.24
CA TYR A 16 41.49 -23.89 23.63
C TYR A 16 40.92 -24.94 22.66
N LYS A 17 41.51 -25.16 21.48
CA LYS A 17 41.05 -26.22 20.56
C LYS A 17 41.06 -27.57 21.27
N GLY A 18 39.94 -28.28 21.16
CA GLY A 18 39.72 -29.58 21.80
C GLY A 18 39.21 -29.52 23.24
N LYS A 19 39.08 -28.34 23.86
CA LYS A 19 38.42 -28.19 25.16
C LYS A 19 36.89 -28.14 24.98
N THR A 20 36.18 -28.87 25.84
CA THR A 20 34.71 -28.78 25.93
C THR A 20 34.29 -27.34 26.21
N GLY A 21 33.37 -26.79 25.42
CA GLY A 21 32.96 -25.39 25.51
C GLY A 21 33.77 -24.41 24.64
N TYR A 22 34.63 -24.87 23.74
CA TYR A 22 35.31 -24.00 22.79
C TYR A 22 34.99 -24.38 21.34
N THR A 23 34.69 -23.38 20.51
CA THR A 23 34.54 -23.55 19.06
C THR A 23 35.70 -22.88 18.33
N ALA A 24 36.48 -23.67 17.59
CA ALA A 24 37.58 -23.14 16.79
C ALA A 24 37.05 -22.24 15.66
N ILE A 25 37.81 -21.18 15.35
CA ILE A 25 37.44 -20.17 14.36
C ILE A 25 38.44 -20.10 13.21
N GLU A 26 38.05 -19.49 12.11
CA GLU A 26 38.95 -19.20 10.99
C GLU A 26 40.01 -18.15 11.41
N GLU A 27 41.27 -18.41 11.04
CA GLU A 27 42.42 -17.55 11.29
C GLU A 27 42.69 -16.66 10.07
N ASN A 28 41.84 -15.67 9.85
CA ASN A 28 41.85 -14.82 8.65
C ASN A 28 42.28 -13.36 8.90
N GLY A 29 42.66 -13.02 10.13
CA GLY A 29 43.06 -11.67 10.55
C GLY A 29 41.98 -10.61 10.35
N LYS A 30 40.70 -11.00 10.36
CA LYS A 30 39.54 -10.09 10.32
C LYS A 30 38.81 -10.13 11.65
N THR A 31 38.56 -8.97 12.25
CA THR A 31 37.67 -8.88 13.41
C THR A 31 36.24 -9.25 12.99
N GLY A 32 35.54 -10.00 13.83
CA GLY A 32 34.13 -10.34 13.63
C GLY A 32 33.55 -11.11 14.81
N TRP A 33 32.24 -11.42 14.73
CA TRP A 33 31.54 -12.21 15.74
C TRP A 33 32.20 -13.57 16.05
N PRO A 34 32.76 -14.32 15.10
CA PRO A 34 33.51 -15.54 15.42
C PRO A 34 34.67 -15.26 16.38
N THR A 35 35.49 -14.24 16.11
CA THR A 35 36.62 -13.87 16.98
C THR A 35 36.18 -13.40 18.36
N MET A 36 35.19 -12.51 18.45
CA MET A 36 34.67 -12.04 19.75
C MET A 36 34.00 -13.16 20.56
N GLY A 37 33.27 -14.05 19.89
CA GLY A 37 32.66 -15.22 20.49
C GLY A 37 33.69 -16.21 21.05
N ALA A 38 34.75 -16.50 20.29
CA ALA A 38 35.84 -17.37 20.73
C ALA A 38 36.60 -16.79 21.93
N LEU A 39 36.87 -15.47 21.94
CA LEU A 39 37.48 -14.78 23.08
C LEU A 39 36.57 -14.81 24.32
N THR A 40 35.25 -14.75 24.13
CA THR A 40 34.26 -14.87 25.21
C THR A 40 34.22 -16.29 25.79
N GLN A 41 34.21 -17.31 24.94
CA GLN A 41 34.29 -18.72 25.37
C GLN A 41 35.61 -19.00 26.11
N ALA A 42 36.73 -18.48 25.59
CA ALA A 42 38.02 -18.57 26.27
C ALA A 42 37.97 -17.95 27.67
N LEU A 43 37.36 -16.76 27.83
CA LEU A 43 37.18 -16.13 29.13
C LEU A 43 36.37 -17.03 30.07
N GLN A 44 35.24 -17.57 29.58
CA GLN A 44 34.37 -18.43 30.37
C GLN A 44 35.11 -19.68 30.85
N LEU A 45 35.94 -20.30 30.02
CA LEU A 45 36.76 -21.45 30.42
C LEU A 45 37.80 -21.08 31.48
N GLU A 46 38.46 -19.92 31.37
CA GLU A 46 39.39 -19.41 32.39
C GLU A 46 38.69 -19.06 33.73
N LEU A 47 37.37 -18.83 33.69
CA LEU A 47 36.53 -18.63 34.85
C LEU A 47 35.94 -19.94 35.41
N GLY A 48 36.25 -21.09 34.79
CA GLY A 48 35.74 -22.41 35.20
C GLY A 48 34.32 -22.73 34.71
N ILE A 49 33.79 -21.96 33.76
CA ILE A 49 32.47 -22.19 33.16
C ILE A 49 32.63 -23.18 31.99
N THR A 50 32.07 -24.38 32.12
CA THR A 50 32.19 -25.46 31.13
C THR A 50 31.10 -25.43 30.06
N ASN A 51 29.89 -24.97 30.41
CA ASN A 51 28.79 -24.72 29.47
C ASN A 51 28.85 -23.27 28.97
N THR A 52 29.76 -23.03 28.04
CA THR A 52 30.06 -21.71 27.49
C THR A 52 29.02 -21.22 26.48
N SER A 53 28.99 -19.91 26.25
CA SER A 53 28.28 -19.25 25.14
C SER A 53 29.22 -18.25 24.43
N THR A 54 28.81 -17.75 23.28
CA THR A 54 29.53 -16.69 22.56
C THR A 54 29.23 -15.28 23.10
N THR A 55 28.57 -15.16 24.26
CA THR A 55 28.11 -13.89 24.84
C THR A 55 28.40 -13.80 26.34
N CYS A 56 28.67 -12.60 26.84
CA CYS A 56 28.91 -12.38 28.27
C CYS A 56 27.57 -12.21 29.03
N GLY A 57 27.05 -13.33 29.51
CA GLY A 57 25.82 -13.41 30.29
C GLY A 57 26.01 -13.15 31.80
N PRO A 58 24.93 -13.25 32.61
CA PRO A 58 24.97 -12.99 34.05
C PRO A 58 26.02 -13.81 34.82
N THR A 59 26.13 -15.12 34.52
CA THR A 59 27.14 -15.99 35.16
C THR A 59 28.56 -15.54 34.84
N THR A 60 28.85 -15.21 33.58
CA THR A 60 30.18 -14.70 33.20
C THR A 60 30.51 -13.38 33.91
N LEU A 61 29.53 -12.48 34.02
CA LEU A 61 29.68 -11.21 34.75
C LEU A 61 29.92 -11.42 36.25
N GLN A 62 29.22 -12.37 36.87
CA GLN A 62 29.41 -12.71 38.28
C GLN A 62 30.80 -13.28 38.54
N GLU A 63 31.28 -14.19 37.71
CA GLU A 63 32.59 -14.82 37.89
C GLU A 63 33.75 -13.86 37.57
N ILE A 64 33.65 -13.05 36.51
CA ILE A 64 34.70 -12.06 36.19
C ILE A 64 34.77 -10.95 37.23
N ALA A 65 33.66 -10.63 37.91
CA ALA A 65 33.66 -9.69 39.03
C ALA A 65 34.56 -10.13 40.19
N LYS A 66 34.74 -11.44 40.41
CA LYS A 66 35.66 -11.98 41.42
C LYS A 66 37.14 -11.79 41.06
N LYS A 67 37.44 -11.46 39.79
CA LYS A 67 38.81 -11.25 39.28
C LYS A 67 39.11 -9.78 38.97
N CYS A 68 38.07 -8.95 38.85
CA CYS A 68 38.20 -7.51 38.63
C CYS A 68 38.26 -6.75 39.97
N PRO A 69 38.83 -5.53 39.98
CA PRO A 69 39.46 -4.83 38.85
C PRO A 69 40.79 -5.45 38.40
N ILE A 70 41.03 -5.48 37.08
CA ILE A 70 42.32 -5.90 36.50
C ILE A 70 43.12 -4.64 36.15
N SER A 71 44.35 -4.57 36.64
CA SER A 71 45.26 -3.43 36.51
C SER A 71 46.72 -3.90 36.53
N THR A 72 47.68 -2.97 36.48
CA THR A 72 49.12 -3.26 36.56
C THR A 72 49.56 -3.90 37.89
N THR A 73 48.75 -3.78 38.95
CA THR A 73 49.04 -4.37 40.27
C THR A 73 48.26 -5.66 40.53
N SER A 74 47.40 -6.08 39.59
CA SER A 74 46.56 -7.26 39.76
C SER A 74 47.35 -8.53 39.43
N ASN A 75 47.31 -9.53 40.32
CA ASN A 75 47.85 -10.88 40.04
C ASN A 75 46.81 -11.72 39.29
N THR A 76 46.58 -11.39 38.02
CA THR A 76 45.56 -12.01 37.17
C THR A 76 46.14 -13.14 36.32
N ASN A 77 45.34 -14.16 36.04
CA ASN A 77 45.70 -15.24 35.10
C ASN A 77 46.15 -14.65 33.76
N GLN A 78 47.31 -15.09 33.27
CA GLN A 78 47.91 -14.59 32.03
C GLN A 78 46.99 -14.73 30.82
N ASN A 79 46.21 -15.81 30.72
CA ASN A 79 45.27 -16.00 29.62
C ASN A 79 44.13 -14.99 29.64
N ILE A 80 43.63 -14.59 30.81
CA ILE A 80 42.63 -13.51 30.94
C ILE A 80 43.22 -12.18 30.42
N VAL A 81 44.49 -11.91 30.69
CA VAL A 81 45.17 -10.74 30.15
C VAL A 81 45.37 -10.84 28.63
N ARG A 82 45.73 -12.02 28.09
CA ARG A 82 45.81 -12.24 26.63
C ARG A 82 44.47 -12.02 25.95
N ILE A 83 43.35 -12.36 26.61
CA ILE A 83 42.01 -12.07 26.10
C ILE A 83 41.77 -10.56 26.03
N ILE A 84 42.09 -9.81 27.09
CA ILE A 84 42.00 -8.33 27.08
C ILE A 84 42.81 -7.75 25.92
N GLN A 85 44.08 -8.16 25.80
CA GLN A 85 44.99 -7.66 24.77
C GLN A 85 44.50 -8.00 23.35
N SER A 86 44.00 -9.23 23.16
CA SER A 86 43.41 -9.67 21.90
C SER A 86 42.16 -8.86 21.55
N ALA A 87 41.28 -8.63 22.52
CA ALA A 87 40.07 -7.84 22.34
C ALA A 87 40.40 -6.37 22.01
N LEU A 88 41.43 -5.79 22.64
CA LEU A 88 41.91 -4.45 22.31
C LEU A 88 42.36 -4.33 20.86
N TYR A 89 43.16 -5.27 20.35
CA TYR A 89 43.53 -5.29 18.93
C TYR A 89 42.30 -5.41 18.03
N CYS A 90 41.35 -6.27 18.39
CA CYS A 90 40.11 -6.41 17.63
C CYS A 90 39.28 -5.11 17.60
N LYS A 91 39.35 -4.31 18.67
CA LYS A 91 38.70 -2.99 18.81
C LYS A 91 39.54 -1.84 18.22
N GLY A 92 40.75 -2.10 17.72
CA GLY A 92 41.65 -1.11 17.13
C GLY A 92 42.56 -0.35 18.11
N TYR A 93 42.68 -0.82 19.36
CA TYR A 93 43.58 -0.24 20.37
C TYR A 93 44.82 -1.12 20.52
N GLY A 94 46.02 -0.53 20.49
CA GLY A 94 47.28 -1.27 20.57
C GLY A 94 47.79 -1.45 22.00
N PRO A 95 47.70 -2.65 22.62
CA PRO A 95 48.19 -2.89 23.99
C PRO A 95 49.69 -3.25 24.09
N GLY A 96 50.46 -3.06 23.01
CA GLY A 96 51.90 -3.41 22.95
C GLY A 96 52.22 -4.88 22.68
N GLY A 97 51.23 -5.79 22.71
CA GLY A 97 51.39 -7.21 22.39
C GLY A 97 50.35 -8.10 23.06
N ILE A 98 50.39 -9.41 22.79
CA ILE A 98 49.56 -10.44 23.45
C ILE A 98 50.45 -11.26 24.40
N SER A 99 51.08 -10.58 25.36
CA SER A 99 52.08 -11.17 26.27
C SER A 99 51.45 -11.99 27.40
N GLY A 100 50.24 -11.63 27.82
CA GLY A 100 49.62 -12.11 29.06
C GLY A 100 50.08 -11.36 30.31
N THR A 101 50.85 -10.29 30.16
CA THR A 101 51.24 -9.39 31.25
C THR A 101 50.51 -8.05 31.09
N TYR A 102 49.82 -7.61 32.14
CA TYR A 102 49.12 -6.32 32.15
C TYR A 102 50.13 -5.19 32.42
N GLY A 103 50.87 -4.79 31.39
CA GLY A 103 51.89 -3.74 31.46
C GLY A 103 51.36 -2.34 31.16
N ASN A 104 52.27 -1.36 31.12
CA ASN A 104 51.94 0.05 30.87
C ASN A 104 51.24 0.28 29.53
N GLU A 105 51.62 -0.43 28.47
CA GLU A 105 50.97 -0.34 27.15
C GLU A 105 49.51 -0.83 27.18
N THR A 106 49.25 -1.94 27.89
CA THR A 106 47.88 -2.43 28.07
C THR A 106 47.05 -1.46 28.92
N LYS A 107 47.64 -0.90 29.98
CA LYS A 107 47.01 0.17 30.79
C LYS A 107 46.67 1.38 29.93
N ALA A 108 47.60 1.85 29.10
CA ALA A 108 47.41 2.99 28.21
C ALA A 108 46.30 2.73 27.18
N ALA A 109 46.28 1.55 26.56
CA ALA A 109 45.21 1.15 25.65
C ALA A 109 43.83 1.12 26.33
N ILE A 110 43.73 0.62 27.56
CA ILE A 110 42.49 0.65 28.35
C ILE A 110 42.08 2.08 28.73
N SER A 111 43.02 2.93 29.11
CA SER A 111 42.76 4.36 29.33
C SER A 111 42.21 5.04 28.08
N LEU A 112 42.70 4.68 26.89
CA LEU A 112 42.15 5.19 25.62
C LEU A 112 40.70 4.71 25.40
N VAL A 113 40.42 3.41 25.57
CA VAL A 113 39.05 2.88 25.50
C VAL A 113 38.11 3.61 26.46
N GLN A 114 38.52 3.80 27.71
CA GLN A 114 37.72 4.51 28.71
C GLN A 114 37.44 5.95 28.32
N LYS A 115 38.46 6.67 27.80
CA LYS A 115 38.30 8.03 27.28
C LYS A 115 37.30 8.07 26.12
N ASP A 116 37.38 7.12 25.20
CA ASP A 116 36.49 7.03 24.06
C ASP A 116 35.05 6.65 24.45
N LEU A 117 34.88 5.87 25.51
CA LEU A 117 33.60 5.61 26.17
C LEU A 117 33.05 6.79 26.99
N GLY A 118 33.81 7.87 27.18
CA GLY A 118 33.42 9.04 27.98
C GLY A 118 33.60 8.88 29.49
N CYS A 119 34.34 7.86 29.93
CA CYS A 119 34.53 7.53 31.34
C CYS A 119 35.93 7.94 31.86
N THR A 120 36.12 7.85 33.17
CA THR A 120 37.44 8.10 33.79
C THR A 120 38.49 7.13 33.25
N ALA A 121 39.56 7.67 32.68
CA ALA A 121 40.62 6.92 32.02
C ALA A 121 41.72 6.42 32.98
N ASP A 122 41.36 5.60 33.97
CA ASP A 122 42.27 5.08 35.00
C ASP A 122 43.12 3.87 34.54
N GLY A 123 42.81 3.29 33.38
CA GLY A 123 43.51 2.15 32.81
C GLY A 123 43.19 0.82 33.50
N THR A 124 42.05 0.75 34.20
CA THR A 124 41.59 -0.42 34.96
C THR A 124 40.41 -1.11 34.27
N VAL A 125 40.46 -2.44 34.14
CA VAL A 125 39.36 -3.22 33.58
C VAL A 125 38.38 -3.63 34.66
N THR A 126 37.16 -3.07 34.58
CA THR A 126 36.00 -3.48 35.39
C THR A 126 35.20 -4.59 34.68
N PRO A 127 34.29 -5.31 35.37
CA PRO A 127 33.50 -6.38 34.74
C PRO A 127 32.72 -5.91 33.50
N LYS A 128 32.12 -4.72 33.57
CA LYS A 128 31.36 -4.14 32.45
C LYS A 128 32.27 -3.69 31.31
N LEU A 129 33.45 -3.15 31.62
CA LEU A 129 34.44 -2.81 30.59
C LEU A 129 34.96 -4.06 29.90
N PHE A 130 35.21 -5.14 30.64
CA PHE A 130 35.60 -6.42 30.07
C PHE A 130 34.53 -6.92 29.09
N LYS A 131 33.26 -6.94 29.51
CA LYS A 131 32.13 -7.28 28.63
C LYS A 131 32.12 -6.43 27.36
N ALA A 132 32.32 -5.11 27.49
CA ALA A 132 32.35 -4.18 26.36
C ALA A 132 33.48 -4.52 25.36
N LEU A 133 34.69 -4.84 25.84
CA LEU A 133 35.80 -5.26 24.98
C LEU A 133 35.47 -6.48 24.11
N LEU A 134 34.55 -7.35 24.56
CA LEU A 134 34.15 -8.58 23.88
C LEU A 134 32.91 -8.44 22.98
N THR A 135 32.45 -7.22 22.70
CA THR A 135 31.37 -6.96 21.72
C THR A 135 31.93 -6.45 20.39
N MET A 136 31.08 -6.31 19.38
CA MET A 136 31.43 -5.65 18.11
C MET A 136 31.26 -4.12 18.14
N ASP A 137 30.86 -3.54 19.27
CA ASP A 137 30.59 -2.09 19.37
C ASP A 137 31.84 -1.24 19.12
N ALA A 138 31.69 -0.16 18.36
CA ALA A 138 32.72 0.86 18.19
C ALA A 138 32.60 1.94 19.27
N TYR A 139 33.73 2.35 19.85
CA TYR A 139 33.79 3.42 20.88
C TYR A 139 34.37 4.74 20.35
N VAL A 140 34.80 4.72 19.10
CA VAL A 140 35.23 5.89 18.34
C VAL A 140 34.14 6.28 17.35
N LEU A 141 34.11 7.56 16.98
CA LEU A 141 33.24 8.04 15.91
C LEU A 141 33.54 7.28 14.61
N VAL A 142 32.54 6.64 14.01
CA VAL A 142 32.70 5.96 12.73
C VAL A 142 32.28 6.85 11.56
N ASN A 143 32.56 6.43 10.34
CA ASN A 143 32.15 7.15 9.13
C ASN A 143 30.62 7.35 9.11
N ASN A 144 30.17 8.55 8.73
CA ASN A 144 28.76 8.97 8.76
C ASN A 144 28.11 9.01 10.15
N GLY A 145 28.88 8.79 11.24
CA GLY A 145 28.43 9.01 12.59
C GLY A 145 28.35 10.51 12.93
N SER A 146 27.44 10.87 13.84
CA SER A 146 27.31 12.22 14.36
C SER A 146 28.16 12.41 15.62
N SER A 147 29.05 13.42 15.61
CA SER A 147 29.83 13.81 16.79
C SER A 147 28.93 14.22 17.96
N LYS A 148 27.75 14.79 17.66
CA LYS A 148 26.75 15.16 18.67
C LYS A 148 26.09 13.93 19.30
N ILE A 149 25.68 12.96 18.49
CA ILE A 149 25.20 11.66 18.99
C ILE A 149 26.28 10.97 19.84
N ARG A 150 27.53 11.01 19.39
CA ARG A 150 28.65 10.46 20.17
C ARG A 150 28.78 11.13 21.54
N SER A 151 28.67 12.45 21.61
CA SER A 151 28.74 13.16 22.89
C SER A 151 27.63 12.72 23.87
N ILE A 152 26.44 12.42 23.36
CA ILE A 152 25.32 11.89 24.15
C ILE A 152 25.62 10.45 24.60
N GLN A 153 26.11 9.58 23.71
CA GLN A 153 26.49 8.21 24.06
C GLN A 153 27.54 8.19 25.17
N GLN A 154 28.57 9.04 25.07
CA GLN A 154 29.60 9.21 26.09
C GLN A 154 29.03 9.71 27.42
N TRP A 155 28.12 10.69 27.38
CA TRP A 155 27.46 11.20 28.57
C TRP A 155 26.59 10.13 29.27
N LEU A 156 25.84 9.34 28.50
CA LEU A 156 25.03 8.22 29.00
C LEU A 156 25.91 7.18 29.69
N ASN A 157 27.00 6.76 29.03
CA ASN A 157 28.01 5.87 29.60
C ASN A 157 28.57 6.43 30.92
N GLN A 158 29.08 7.65 30.89
CA GLN A 158 29.70 8.29 32.06
C GLN A 158 28.75 8.34 33.26
N LYS A 159 27.49 8.73 33.02
CA LYS A 159 26.54 9.02 34.08
C LYS A 159 25.93 7.76 34.70
N TYR A 160 25.60 6.75 33.89
CA TYR A 160 24.79 5.62 34.35
C TYR A 160 25.53 4.29 34.47
N ILE A 161 26.79 4.16 34.02
CA ILE A 161 27.50 2.86 34.03
C ILE A 161 27.60 2.19 35.41
N LYS A 162 27.53 2.97 36.49
CA LYS A 162 27.56 2.45 37.87
C LYS A 162 26.24 1.76 38.29
N ARG A 163 25.12 2.00 37.60
CA ARG A 163 23.84 1.30 37.83
C ARG A 163 23.95 -0.15 37.39
N ALA A 164 23.57 -1.12 38.22
CA ALA A 164 23.86 -2.53 37.97
C ALA A 164 23.38 -3.01 36.58
N ASP A 165 22.18 -2.62 36.15
CA ASP A 165 21.59 -3.08 34.89
C ASP A 165 21.96 -2.25 33.65
N PHE A 166 22.71 -1.16 33.82
CA PHE A 166 23.21 -0.34 32.72
C PHE A 166 24.57 -0.83 32.21
N PHE A 167 24.71 -1.04 30.91
CA PHE A 167 25.96 -1.47 30.29
C PHE A 167 26.48 -0.42 29.30
N TYR A 168 27.78 -0.49 29.00
CA TYR A 168 28.36 0.37 27.98
C TYR A 168 27.65 0.17 26.64
N MET A 169 27.26 1.27 25.99
CA MET A 169 26.79 1.28 24.61
C MET A 169 27.87 1.84 23.68
N PRO A 170 27.79 1.62 22.35
CA PRO A 170 28.73 2.20 21.40
C PRO A 170 28.82 3.73 21.54
N CYS A 171 29.98 4.26 21.17
CA CYS A 171 30.25 5.69 21.02
C CYS A 171 30.58 6.01 19.55
N ASP A 172 29.84 5.38 18.65
CA ASP A 172 30.02 5.38 17.20
C ASP A 172 29.37 6.57 16.47
N GLY A 173 28.51 7.33 17.17
CA GLY A 173 27.76 8.44 16.58
C GLY A 173 26.46 8.04 15.89
N HIS A 174 25.97 6.81 16.07
CA HIS A 174 24.68 6.34 15.54
C HIS A 174 23.64 6.10 16.63
N PHE A 175 22.38 6.43 16.36
CA PHE A 175 21.27 6.10 17.26
C PHE A 175 20.80 4.66 17.02
N SER A 176 21.52 3.69 17.57
CA SER A 176 21.18 2.27 17.44
C SER A 176 20.11 1.83 18.45
N ARG A 177 19.59 0.62 18.26
CA ARG A 177 18.70 -0.06 19.23
C ARG A 177 19.25 -0.03 20.67
N ASP A 178 20.53 -0.30 20.84
CA ASP A 178 21.15 -0.35 22.17
C ASP A 178 21.24 1.05 22.79
N VAL A 179 21.46 2.09 21.98
CA VAL A 179 21.43 3.49 22.43
C VAL A 179 20.02 3.89 22.84
N GLN A 180 18.98 3.48 22.10
CA GLN A 180 17.59 3.70 22.50
C GLN A 180 17.27 3.00 23.82
N LYS A 181 17.66 1.73 23.97
CA LYS A 181 17.45 1.00 25.23
C LYS A 181 18.15 1.68 26.41
N ALA A 182 19.38 2.17 26.19
CA ALA A 182 20.12 2.92 27.19
C ALA A 182 19.45 4.26 27.56
N LEU A 183 18.88 4.98 26.58
CA LEU A 183 18.08 6.18 26.85
C LEU A 183 16.88 5.85 27.75
N ILE A 184 16.17 4.75 27.49
CA ILE A 184 15.05 4.32 28.34
C ILE A 184 15.51 3.94 29.75
N TYR A 185 16.62 3.21 29.90
CA TYR A 185 17.19 2.94 31.23
C TYR A 185 17.54 4.24 31.96
N ALA A 186 18.17 5.19 31.29
CA ALA A 186 18.51 6.48 31.88
C ALA A 186 17.27 7.25 32.35
N ILE A 187 16.21 7.28 31.54
CA ILE A 187 14.91 7.84 31.94
C ILE A 187 14.37 7.13 33.18
N GLN A 188 14.31 5.79 33.17
CA GLN A 188 13.82 4.99 34.29
C GLN A 188 14.58 5.29 35.59
N TYR A 189 15.90 5.46 35.53
CA TYR A 189 16.68 5.82 36.70
C TYR A 189 16.40 7.24 37.20
N GLU A 190 16.19 8.20 36.30
CA GLU A 190 15.78 9.57 36.68
C GLU A 190 14.33 9.63 37.19
N GLU A 191 13.47 8.69 36.77
CA GLU A 191 12.14 8.46 37.35
C GLU A 191 12.20 7.84 38.76
N GLY A 192 13.38 7.41 39.21
CA GLY A 192 13.62 6.84 40.55
C GLY A 192 13.54 5.31 40.60
N LEU A 193 13.44 4.61 39.47
CA LEU A 193 13.42 3.15 39.45
C LEU A 193 14.78 2.60 39.89
N GLN A 194 14.75 1.52 40.68
CA GLN A 194 15.95 0.82 41.12
C GLN A 194 16.43 -0.19 40.08
N ASP A 195 17.69 -0.61 40.22
CA ASP A 195 18.19 -1.82 39.55
C ASP A 195 17.31 -3.03 39.96
N GLY A 196 17.12 -3.97 39.04
CA GLY A 196 16.15 -5.07 39.10
C GLY A 196 14.74 -4.69 38.65
N THR A 197 14.38 -3.39 38.68
CA THR A 197 13.08 -2.88 38.22
C THR A 197 13.18 -2.18 36.87
N ALA A 198 14.21 -1.35 36.68
CA ALA A 198 14.49 -0.77 35.38
C ALA A 198 14.81 -1.87 34.35
N ASN A 199 14.23 -1.78 33.15
CA ASN A 199 14.28 -2.85 32.15
C ASN A 199 14.57 -2.34 30.73
N GLY A 200 14.71 -1.03 30.53
CA GLY A 200 14.98 -0.42 29.23
C GLY A 200 13.80 -0.50 28.25
N SER A 201 12.59 -0.83 28.72
CA SER A 201 11.36 -0.90 27.93
C SER A 201 10.41 0.25 28.29
N PHE A 202 9.78 0.85 27.28
CA PHE A 202 8.75 1.90 27.46
C PHE A 202 7.40 1.31 27.89
N GLY A 203 7.39 0.61 29.03
CA GLY A 203 6.22 -0.10 29.58
C GLY A 203 5.30 0.80 30.43
N PRO A 204 4.22 0.23 31.02
CA PRO A 204 3.24 0.99 31.81
C PRO A 204 3.86 1.86 32.92
N THR A 205 4.81 1.32 33.70
CA THR A 205 5.45 2.07 34.79
C THR A 205 6.19 3.33 34.29
N THR A 206 6.99 3.20 33.24
CA THR A 206 7.68 4.35 32.61
C THR A 206 6.68 5.33 32.00
N ARG A 207 5.58 4.84 31.42
CA ARG A 207 4.54 5.72 30.87
C ARG A 207 3.89 6.56 31.97
N ASP A 208 3.53 5.94 33.10
CA ASP A 208 2.84 6.60 34.20
C ASP A 208 3.71 7.62 34.94
N LEU A 209 5.03 7.37 35.02
CA LEU A 209 5.97 8.28 35.64
C LEU A 209 6.32 9.45 34.71
N LEU A 210 6.57 9.21 33.42
CA LEU A 210 6.76 10.30 32.44
C LEU A 210 5.55 11.22 32.28
N ARG A 211 4.31 10.76 32.53
CA ARG A 211 3.14 11.64 32.56
C ARG A 211 3.25 12.77 33.59
N LYS A 212 4.11 12.62 34.60
CA LYS A 212 4.36 13.61 35.66
C LYS A 212 5.54 14.52 35.35
N VAL A 213 6.23 14.30 34.23
CA VAL A 213 7.42 15.06 33.83
C VAL A 213 7.02 16.09 32.76
N GLU A 214 6.92 17.36 33.17
CA GLU A 214 6.75 18.49 32.26
C GLU A 214 8.01 19.36 32.27
N LEU A 215 8.63 19.53 31.10
CA LEU A 215 9.75 20.45 30.87
C LEU A 215 9.31 21.57 29.94
N LYS A 216 9.79 22.78 30.22
CA LYS A 216 9.52 24.00 29.46
C LYS A 216 10.70 24.95 29.59
N GLU A 217 10.61 26.12 28.95
CA GLU A 217 11.68 27.11 29.05
C GLU A 217 12.07 27.41 30.50
N GLY A 218 13.37 27.39 30.76
CA GLY A 218 13.94 27.56 32.11
C GLY A 218 14.10 26.25 32.89
N SER A 219 13.51 25.13 32.46
CA SER A 219 13.81 23.82 33.05
C SER A 219 15.29 23.47 32.86
N THR A 220 15.87 22.82 33.88
CA THR A 220 17.26 22.35 33.85
C THR A 220 17.40 20.96 34.44
N GLY A 221 18.52 20.28 34.17
CA GLY A 221 18.91 19.05 34.86
C GLY A 221 18.83 17.80 33.99
N ALA A 222 18.83 16.64 34.64
CA ALA A 222 18.98 15.35 33.99
C ALA A 222 17.89 15.07 32.93
N PHE A 223 16.62 15.30 33.27
CA PHE A 223 15.52 15.12 32.33
C PHE A 223 15.64 16.03 31.10
N VAL A 224 16.22 17.23 31.23
CA VAL A 224 16.46 18.11 30.09
C VAL A 224 17.53 17.55 29.16
N TYR A 225 18.62 17.01 29.70
CA TYR A 225 19.61 16.29 28.88
C TYR A 225 18.97 15.12 28.13
N LEU A 226 18.18 14.29 28.82
CA LEU A 226 17.50 13.15 28.20
C LEU A 226 16.51 13.57 27.11
N PHE A 227 15.81 14.70 27.32
CA PHE A 227 14.89 15.25 26.33
C PHE A 227 15.62 15.82 25.11
N GLN A 228 16.69 16.58 25.33
CA GLN A 228 17.58 17.07 24.27
C GLN A 228 18.15 15.91 23.46
N ALA A 229 18.61 14.84 24.12
CA ALA A 229 19.07 13.62 23.47
C ALA A 229 17.98 13.00 22.59
N ALA A 230 16.76 12.84 23.12
CA ALA A 230 15.63 12.28 22.38
C ALA A 230 15.28 13.11 21.12
N LEU A 231 15.30 14.44 21.21
CA LEU A 231 15.13 15.34 20.06
C LEU A 231 16.24 15.17 19.01
N ILE A 232 17.50 15.17 19.43
CA ILE A 232 18.67 15.01 18.55
C ILE A 232 18.63 13.66 17.83
N PHE A 233 18.30 12.58 18.55
CA PHE A 233 18.13 11.24 17.97
C PHE A 233 17.01 11.17 16.94
N ASN A 234 15.99 12.02 17.05
CA ASN A 234 14.91 12.14 16.06
C ASN A 234 15.21 13.19 14.97
N GLY A 235 16.44 13.70 14.89
CA GLY A 235 16.88 14.63 13.84
C GLY A 235 16.64 16.12 14.11
N TYR A 236 16.26 16.49 15.33
CA TYR A 236 16.00 17.87 15.73
C TYR A 236 17.21 18.44 16.48
N ASP A 237 18.00 19.25 15.78
CA ASP A 237 19.25 19.78 16.33
C ASP A 237 19.00 20.84 17.41
N VAL A 238 19.31 20.51 18.66
CA VAL A 238 19.21 21.39 19.84
C VAL A 238 20.50 21.37 20.66
N PRO A 239 20.84 22.40 21.45
CA PRO A 239 21.95 22.31 22.41
C PRO A 239 21.82 21.08 23.31
N PHE A 240 22.95 20.47 23.68
CA PHE A 240 23.03 19.37 24.65
C PHE A 240 23.76 19.85 25.90
N ASP A 241 23.10 20.72 26.65
CA ASP A 241 23.68 21.49 27.77
C ASP A 241 22.83 21.40 29.06
N GLY A 242 21.75 20.61 29.04
CA GLY A 242 20.85 20.44 30.17
C GLY A 242 19.99 21.67 30.47
N LYS A 243 19.86 22.63 29.54
CA LYS A 243 19.01 23.82 29.65
C LYS A 243 17.92 23.81 28.59
N PHE A 244 16.67 23.89 29.02
CA PHE A 244 15.54 24.01 28.11
C PHE A 244 15.43 25.47 27.67
N SER A 245 16.16 25.82 26.62
CA SER A 245 16.21 27.18 26.06
C SER A 245 15.12 27.40 25.01
N SER A 246 14.95 28.65 24.57
CA SER A 246 14.06 29.00 23.46
C SER A 246 14.42 28.30 22.13
N ALA A 247 15.69 27.92 21.95
CA ALA A 247 16.11 27.07 20.83
C ALA A 247 15.50 25.65 20.92
N VAL A 248 15.43 25.08 22.14
CA VAL A 248 14.77 23.78 22.38
C VAL A 248 13.27 23.90 22.10
N THR A 249 12.61 24.94 22.62
CA THR A 249 11.18 25.20 22.36
C THR A 249 10.87 25.30 20.87
N SER A 250 11.71 26.02 20.12
CA SER A 250 11.51 26.23 18.68
C SER A 250 11.58 24.90 17.92
N LYS A 251 12.60 24.08 18.19
CA LYS A 251 12.76 22.76 17.56
C LYS A 251 11.72 21.75 18.01
N LEU A 252 11.29 21.83 19.27
CA LEU A 252 10.19 21.02 19.77
C LEU A 252 8.88 21.34 19.03
N LYS A 253 8.57 22.61 18.79
CA LYS A 253 7.38 22.99 18.01
C LYS A 253 7.43 22.46 16.57
N GLU A 254 8.61 22.43 15.96
CA GLU A 254 8.81 21.77 14.65
C GLU A 254 8.48 20.26 14.73
N PHE A 255 9.00 19.56 15.74
CA PHE A 255 8.71 18.15 15.97
C PHE A 255 7.22 17.90 16.20
N GLN A 256 6.59 18.62 17.12
CA GLN A 256 5.17 18.50 17.43
C GLN A 256 4.30 18.72 16.20
N LYS A 257 4.63 19.73 15.38
CA LYS A 257 3.95 19.97 14.11
C LYS A 257 4.14 18.80 13.14
N PHE A 258 5.37 18.30 13.00
CA PHE A 258 5.68 17.20 12.09
C PHE A 258 4.99 15.88 12.47
N THR A 259 4.80 15.61 13.77
CA THR A 259 4.15 14.38 14.27
C THR A 259 2.66 14.53 14.53
N LEU A 260 2.06 15.70 14.22
CA LEU A 260 0.66 16.03 14.52
C LEU A 260 0.30 15.91 16.01
N LEU A 261 1.13 16.51 16.86
CA LEU A 261 0.86 16.76 18.27
C LEU A 261 0.37 18.20 18.48
N ASN A 262 -0.13 18.49 19.69
CA ASN A 262 -0.40 19.87 20.08
C ASN A 262 0.91 20.68 20.08
N VAL A 263 0.95 21.80 19.35
CA VAL A 263 2.16 22.61 19.15
C VAL A 263 2.30 23.64 20.27
N ASN A 264 2.53 23.14 21.49
CA ASN A 264 2.60 23.94 22.71
C ASN A 264 4.04 24.30 23.12
N GLY A 265 5.07 23.61 22.58
CA GLY A 265 6.46 23.82 22.94
C GLY A 265 6.84 23.34 24.35
N ILE A 266 6.04 22.47 24.97
CA ILE A 266 6.33 21.82 26.26
C ILE A 266 6.50 20.30 26.06
N SER A 267 7.30 19.65 26.92
CA SER A 267 7.54 18.21 26.84
C SER A 267 6.42 17.37 27.49
N ASP A 268 5.20 17.45 26.96
CA ASP A 268 4.10 16.63 27.46
C ASP A 268 4.31 15.13 27.19
N PHE A 269 3.47 14.29 27.79
CA PHE A 269 3.57 12.83 27.66
C PHE A 269 3.53 12.36 26.20
N GLN A 270 2.69 12.96 25.37
CA GLN A 270 2.57 12.55 23.96
C GLN A 270 3.84 12.89 23.18
N THR A 271 4.46 14.03 23.48
CA THR A 271 5.77 14.41 22.96
C THR A 271 6.83 13.37 23.35
N TRP A 272 6.93 13.04 24.64
CA TRP A 272 7.86 12.01 25.12
C TRP A 272 7.63 10.66 24.44
N ALA A 273 6.38 10.19 24.41
CA ALA A 273 6.05 8.92 23.79
C ALA A 273 6.43 8.90 22.30
N SER A 274 6.12 9.95 21.54
CA SER A 274 6.45 10.05 20.11
C SER A 274 7.97 10.11 19.84
N LEU A 275 8.77 10.60 20.78
CA LEU A 275 10.23 10.60 20.68
C LEU A 275 10.86 9.23 21.01
N LEU A 276 10.22 8.45 21.91
CA LEU A 276 10.82 7.29 22.55
C LEU A 276 10.37 5.94 22.01
N VAL A 277 9.17 5.83 21.44
CA VAL A 277 8.60 4.58 20.94
C VAL A 277 7.86 4.79 19.62
N SER A 278 7.89 3.78 18.75
CA SER A 278 7.34 3.89 17.39
C SER A 278 5.85 4.21 17.34
N THR A 279 5.06 3.73 18.30
CA THR A 279 3.62 4.02 18.44
C THR A 279 3.31 5.46 18.83
N GLY A 280 4.27 6.19 19.41
CA GLY A 280 3.94 7.31 20.27
C GLY A 280 3.00 6.90 21.42
N ASP A 281 2.03 7.77 21.75
CA ASP A 281 0.93 7.45 22.66
C ASP A 281 -0.22 6.73 21.89
N PRO A 282 -0.49 5.44 22.14
CA PRO A 282 -1.55 4.67 21.45
C PRO A 282 -2.96 5.23 21.67
N GLU A 283 -3.14 6.05 22.71
CA GLU A 283 -4.42 6.68 23.04
C GLU A 283 -4.69 7.96 22.24
N ARG A 284 -3.73 8.43 21.43
CA ARG A 284 -3.96 9.52 20.48
C ARG A 284 -5.16 9.20 19.58
N SER A 285 -5.96 10.21 19.29
CA SER A 285 -7.05 10.09 18.31
C SER A 285 -6.47 10.00 16.91
N GLY A 286 -6.79 8.91 16.21
CA GLY A 286 -6.49 8.74 14.79
C GLY A 286 -7.59 9.34 13.92
N LYS A 287 -7.26 9.57 12.65
CA LYS A 287 -8.21 10.03 11.61
C LYS A 287 -8.32 9.05 10.45
N ALA A 288 -7.41 8.08 10.40
CA ALA A 288 -7.47 6.96 9.49
C ALA A 288 -7.43 5.65 10.27
N CYS A 289 -7.82 4.56 9.63
CA CYS A 289 -7.62 3.21 10.13
C CYS A 289 -7.45 2.25 8.95
N ASP A 290 -6.86 1.09 9.15
CA ASP A 290 -7.00 -0.02 8.22
C ASP A 290 -7.68 -1.22 8.88
N CYS A 291 -8.22 -2.10 8.04
CA CYS A 291 -8.84 -3.33 8.53
C CYS A 291 -8.95 -4.36 7.42
N ILE A 292 -9.09 -5.63 7.82
CA ILE A 292 -9.40 -6.74 6.91
C ILE A 292 -10.90 -6.93 6.69
N THR A 293 -11.75 -6.31 7.53
CA THR A 293 -13.19 -6.54 7.57
C THR A 293 -13.91 -5.66 6.56
N GLU A 294 -14.92 -6.20 5.85
CA GLU A 294 -15.75 -5.42 4.93
C GLU A 294 -16.46 -4.25 5.64
N ILE A 295 -16.41 -3.07 5.03
CA ILE A 295 -17.13 -1.88 5.47
C ILE A 295 -18.58 -1.90 4.97
N THR A 296 -19.48 -2.43 5.80
CA THR A 296 -20.94 -2.32 5.62
C THR A 296 -21.45 -0.94 6.04
N PRO A 297 -22.71 -0.55 5.72
CA PRO A 297 -23.27 0.73 6.15
C PRO A 297 -23.21 0.96 7.67
N GLU A 298 -23.46 -0.09 8.47
CA GLU A 298 -23.42 -0.04 9.94
C GLU A 298 -21.99 0.16 10.46
N ARG A 299 -21.01 -0.50 9.84
CA ARG A 299 -19.58 -0.33 10.17
C ARG A 299 -19.06 1.04 9.72
N ALA A 300 -19.48 1.54 8.55
CA ALA A 300 -19.13 2.88 8.10
C ALA A 300 -19.67 3.94 9.07
N LYS A 301 -20.92 3.79 9.53
CA LYS A 301 -21.50 4.65 10.57
C LYS A 301 -20.68 4.58 11.87
N THR A 302 -20.27 3.40 12.29
CA THR A 302 -19.42 3.20 13.48
C THR A 302 -18.09 3.94 13.35
N LEU A 303 -17.41 3.81 12.20
CA LEU A 303 -16.14 4.50 11.91
C LEU A 303 -16.30 6.03 12.00
N ILE A 304 -17.34 6.59 11.37
CA ILE A 304 -17.60 8.02 11.38
C ILE A 304 -17.90 8.53 12.78
N GLN A 305 -18.73 7.81 13.54
CA GLN A 305 -19.04 8.16 14.94
C GLN A 305 -17.80 8.13 15.84
N ALA A 306 -16.85 7.24 15.55
CA ALA A 306 -15.55 7.18 16.22
C ALA A 306 -14.55 8.25 15.73
N GLY A 307 -14.91 9.07 14.74
CA GLY A 307 -14.11 10.19 14.25
C GLY A 307 -13.15 9.88 13.10
N TYR A 308 -13.26 8.70 12.49
CA TYR A 308 -12.45 8.30 11.32
C TYR A 308 -12.98 8.93 10.03
N GLU A 309 -12.05 9.28 9.15
CA GLU A 309 -12.31 9.98 7.88
C GLU A 309 -11.81 9.17 6.67
N THR A 310 -10.90 8.21 6.90
CA THR A 310 -10.17 7.46 5.87
C THR A 310 -10.02 6.01 6.31
N VAL A 311 -10.25 5.05 5.41
CA VAL A 311 -10.07 3.62 5.68
C VAL A 311 -9.13 2.94 4.69
N GLY A 312 -8.11 2.24 5.18
CA GLY A 312 -7.22 1.38 4.42
C GLY A 312 -7.88 0.03 4.17
N ARG A 313 -7.91 -0.42 2.91
CA ARG A 313 -8.49 -1.72 2.54
C ARG A 313 -7.61 -2.48 1.55
N TYR A 314 -7.61 -3.80 1.67
CA TYR A 314 -6.76 -4.67 0.86
C TYR A 314 -7.32 -4.86 -0.55
N LEU A 315 -6.47 -4.77 -1.57
CA LEU A 315 -6.87 -5.00 -2.96
C LEU A 315 -7.17 -6.49 -3.25
N THR A 316 -6.41 -7.39 -2.61
CA THR A 316 -6.40 -8.83 -2.90
C THR A 316 -6.43 -9.68 -1.63
N ASN A 317 -6.85 -10.94 -1.78
CA ASN A 317 -6.61 -11.98 -0.78
C ASN A 317 -5.26 -12.65 -1.08
N ALA A 318 -4.61 -13.23 -0.07
CA ALA A 318 -3.43 -14.05 -0.29
C ALA A 318 -3.81 -15.30 -1.13
N ASN A 319 -2.94 -15.71 -2.05
CA ASN A 319 -3.14 -16.91 -2.86
C ASN A 319 -2.67 -18.17 -2.12
N VAL A 320 -3.36 -18.48 -1.02
CA VAL A 320 -3.07 -19.63 -0.14
C VAL A 320 -4.37 -20.37 0.20
N THR A 321 -4.27 -21.64 0.56
CA THR A 321 -5.41 -22.43 1.04
C THR A 321 -6.05 -21.76 2.25
N ASN A 322 -7.38 -21.61 2.26
CA ASN A 322 -8.15 -20.94 3.33
C ASN A 322 -7.74 -19.47 3.57
N ALA A 323 -7.41 -18.73 2.52
CA ALA A 323 -7.12 -17.31 2.62
C ALA A 323 -8.21 -16.52 3.34
N LYS A 324 -7.82 -15.69 4.32
CA LYS A 324 -8.73 -14.72 4.95
C LYS A 324 -9.33 -13.83 3.87
N ASN A 325 -10.65 -13.64 3.90
CA ASN A 325 -11.32 -12.71 2.99
C ASN A 325 -11.09 -11.27 3.47
N LYS A 326 -9.96 -10.69 3.08
CA LYS A 326 -9.56 -9.33 3.47
C LYS A 326 -9.75 -8.29 2.37
N LYS A 327 -9.89 -8.72 1.12
CA LYS A 327 -10.01 -7.83 -0.03
C LYS A 327 -11.24 -6.94 0.04
N ILE A 328 -11.25 -5.85 -0.72
CA ILE A 328 -12.44 -5.03 -0.97
C ILE A 328 -13.56 -5.91 -1.56
N GLN A 329 -14.78 -5.80 -1.04
CA GLN A 329 -15.95 -6.57 -1.46
C GLN A 329 -16.81 -5.81 -2.49
N PRO A 330 -17.63 -6.51 -3.31
CA PRO A 330 -18.55 -5.87 -4.24
C PRO A 330 -19.50 -4.87 -3.55
N GLY A 331 -19.52 -3.62 -4.01
CA GLY A 331 -20.35 -2.56 -3.43
C GLY A 331 -19.76 -1.85 -2.21
N GLU A 332 -18.66 -2.36 -1.63
CA GLU A 332 -18.02 -1.78 -0.44
C GLU A 332 -17.52 -0.35 -0.68
N MET A 333 -16.86 -0.08 -1.82
CA MET A 333 -16.40 1.28 -2.12
C MET A 333 -17.55 2.28 -2.22
N HIS A 334 -18.71 1.87 -2.76
CA HIS A 334 -19.90 2.73 -2.79
C HIS A 334 -20.37 3.05 -1.38
N THR A 335 -20.40 2.06 -0.47
CA THR A 335 -20.74 2.27 0.95
C THR A 335 -19.79 3.25 1.62
N ILE A 336 -18.48 3.07 1.42
CA ILE A 336 -17.45 3.96 1.96
C ILE A 336 -17.68 5.39 1.49
N PHE A 337 -17.78 5.64 0.18
CA PHE A 337 -17.96 6.99 -0.35
C PHE A 337 -19.30 7.61 0.05
N LYS A 338 -20.40 6.83 0.05
CA LYS A 338 -21.73 7.30 0.44
C LYS A 338 -21.78 7.74 1.89
N SER A 339 -21.00 7.08 2.75
CA SER A 339 -20.86 7.46 4.15
C SER A 339 -19.99 8.72 4.36
N GLY A 340 -19.25 9.16 3.32
CA GLY A 340 -18.36 10.33 3.37
C GLY A 340 -16.90 9.99 3.72
N LEU A 341 -16.59 8.72 3.93
CA LEU A 341 -15.23 8.22 4.12
C LEU A 341 -14.44 8.24 2.79
N SER A 342 -13.12 8.29 2.93
CA SER A 342 -12.15 8.05 1.86
C SER A 342 -11.48 6.69 2.04
N ILE A 343 -10.83 6.18 0.99
CA ILE A 343 -10.17 4.86 0.98
C ILE A 343 -8.77 4.91 0.40
N PHE A 344 -7.79 4.24 1.01
CA PHE A 344 -6.48 3.99 0.39
C PHE A 344 -6.25 2.48 0.18
N PRO A 345 -5.71 2.06 -0.98
CA PRO A 345 -5.52 0.65 -1.30
C PRO A 345 -4.20 0.09 -0.72
N ILE A 346 -4.32 -1.08 -0.10
CA ILE A 346 -3.19 -1.85 0.44
C ILE A 346 -3.00 -3.10 -0.41
N TYR A 347 -1.76 -3.39 -0.83
CA TYR A 347 -1.39 -4.64 -1.46
C TYR A 347 -0.52 -5.48 -0.53
N GLN A 348 -1.04 -6.63 -0.10
CA GLN A 348 -0.33 -7.58 0.75
C GLN A 348 -0.85 -8.99 0.51
N THR A 349 0.00 -9.88 0.03
CA THR A 349 -0.27 -11.31 -0.13
C THR A 349 0.50 -12.12 0.92
N ASN A 350 1.82 -12.23 0.80
CA ASN A 350 2.71 -12.84 1.79
C ASN A 350 3.75 -11.83 2.30
N GLY A 351 3.29 -10.85 3.08
CA GLY A 351 4.16 -9.77 3.58
C GLY A 351 5.11 -10.18 4.71
N GLY A 352 4.92 -11.37 5.30
CA GLY A 352 5.66 -11.82 6.49
C GLY A 352 6.87 -12.71 6.21
N ASP A 353 7.11 -13.08 4.95
CA ASP A 353 8.18 -13.98 4.54
C ASP A 353 9.27 -13.21 3.78
N LYS A 354 10.48 -13.16 4.31
CA LYS A 354 11.60 -12.44 3.69
C LYS A 354 11.94 -12.95 2.27
N ASP A 355 11.70 -14.22 1.97
CA ASP A 355 12.06 -14.82 0.67
C ASP A 355 11.04 -14.52 -0.42
N TYR A 356 9.85 -14.04 -0.04
CA TYR A 356 8.89 -13.45 -0.94
C TYR A 356 9.46 -12.23 -1.69
N PHE A 357 10.28 -11.42 -1.01
CA PHE A 357 10.75 -10.14 -1.55
C PHE A 357 11.95 -10.33 -2.50
N ASN A 358 11.70 -10.17 -3.80
CA ASN A 358 12.72 -10.15 -4.85
C ASN A 358 12.18 -9.41 -6.10
N SER A 359 13.06 -9.09 -7.07
CA SER A 359 12.66 -8.29 -8.24
C SER A 359 11.58 -8.95 -9.13
N ASN A 360 11.59 -10.28 -9.28
CA ASN A 360 10.56 -10.98 -10.05
C ASN A 360 9.20 -10.86 -9.36
N GLN A 361 9.17 -11.05 -8.04
CA GLN A 361 7.96 -10.87 -7.26
C GLN A 361 7.46 -9.42 -7.30
N GLY A 362 8.36 -8.44 -7.24
CA GLY A 362 8.00 -7.02 -7.32
C GLY A 362 7.33 -6.65 -8.65
N THR A 363 7.82 -7.20 -9.76
CA THR A 363 7.21 -7.00 -11.09
C THR A 363 5.80 -7.58 -11.13
N LYS A 364 5.63 -8.83 -10.67
CA LYS A 364 4.33 -9.50 -10.63
C LYS A 364 3.34 -8.79 -9.71
N ASP A 365 3.79 -8.38 -8.54
CA ASP A 365 2.95 -7.69 -7.56
C ASP A 365 2.49 -6.34 -8.07
N ALA A 366 3.33 -5.62 -8.83
CA ALA A 366 2.92 -4.40 -9.49
C ALA A 366 1.80 -4.67 -10.50
N ASP A 367 1.92 -5.69 -11.36
CA ASP A 367 0.87 -6.08 -12.30
C ASP A 367 -0.43 -6.44 -11.59
N ASP A 368 -0.36 -7.34 -10.60
CA ASP A 368 -1.51 -7.83 -9.83
C ASP A 368 -2.18 -6.69 -9.05
N ALA A 369 -1.40 -5.78 -8.46
CA ALA A 369 -1.91 -4.62 -7.74
C ALA A 369 -2.62 -3.63 -8.67
N VAL A 370 -2.05 -3.34 -9.85
CA VAL A 370 -2.69 -2.47 -10.85
C VAL A 370 -3.99 -3.09 -11.35
N GLN A 371 -4.00 -4.38 -11.70
CA GLN A 371 -5.22 -5.04 -12.16
C GLN A 371 -6.29 -5.07 -11.06
N ALA A 372 -5.92 -5.35 -9.81
CA ALA A 372 -6.86 -5.32 -8.70
C ALA A 372 -7.40 -3.92 -8.42
N ALA A 373 -6.55 -2.89 -8.43
CA ALA A 373 -6.96 -1.50 -8.24
C ALA A 373 -7.96 -1.05 -9.32
N LEU A 374 -7.69 -1.39 -10.59
CA LEU A 374 -8.59 -1.13 -11.71
C LEU A 374 -9.90 -1.91 -11.58
N GLY A 375 -9.83 -3.18 -11.22
CA GLY A 375 -11.00 -4.05 -11.03
C GLY A 375 -11.93 -3.55 -9.92
N HIS A 376 -11.39 -2.92 -8.88
CA HIS A 376 -12.18 -2.27 -7.82
C HIS A 376 -12.69 -0.89 -8.24
N GLY A 377 -12.03 -0.19 -9.16
CA GLY A 377 -12.46 1.12 -9.68
C GLY A 377 -11.68 2.31 -9.14
N PHE A 378 -10.43 2.10 -8.69
CA PHE A 378 -9.53 3.21 -8.34
C PHE A 378 -9.05 3.92 -9.61
N PRO A 379 -9.11 5.27 -9.68
CA PRO A 379 -8.54 6.01 -10.80
C PRO A 379 -7.02 5.95 -10.77
N TYR A 380 -6.38 6.28 -11.89
CA TYR A 380 -4.93 6.42 -11.96
C TYR A 380 -4.39 7.47 -10.97
N GLN A 381 -3.08 7.44 -10.71
CA GLN A 381 -2.35 8.34 -9.81
C GLN A 381 -2.65 8.18 -8.32
N LYS A 382 -3.49 7.22 -7.94
CA LYS A 382 -3.64 6.86 -6.52
C LYS A 382 -2.43 6.08 -6.02
N THR A 383 -2.15 6.20 -4.73
CA THR A 383 -1.07 5.49 -4.06
C THR A 383 -1.52 4.09 -3.70
N ILE A 384 -0.75 3.07 -4.08
CA ILE A 384 -0.92 1.69 -3.60
C ILE A 384 0.18 1.39 -2.59
N TYR A 385 -0.18 1.02 -1.37
CA TYR A 385 0.78 0.70 -0.31
C TYR A 385 1.14 -0.78 -0.35
N PHE A 386 2.38 -1.09 -0.75
CA PHE A 386 2.93 -2.45 -0.76
C PHE A 386 3.53 -2.78 0.60
N ALA A 387 3.08 -3.89 1.21
CA ALA A 387 3.39 -4.20 2.59
C ALA A 387 4.61 -5.11 2.78
N VAL A 388 5.54 -4.63 3.61
CA VAL A 388 6.64 -5.39 4.23
C VAL A 388 6.29 -5.58 5.70
N ASP A 389 5.71 -6.72 6.03
CA ASP A 389 5.05 -6.99 7.31
C ASP A 389 5.81 -8.03 8.15
N PHE A 390 7.10 -7.77 8.35
CA PHE A 390 7.98 -8.53 9.24
C PHE A 390 9.11 -7.66 9.77
N ASP A 391 9.85 -8.16 10.76
CA ASP A 391 11.04 -7.49 11.30
C ASP A 391 12.23 -7.59 10.33
N ALA A 392 12.21 -6.74 9.29
CA ALA A 392 13.27 -6.68 8.30
C ALA A 392 14.54 -6.00 8.86
N THR A 393 15.65 -6.73 8.83
CA THR A 393 16.97 -6.18 9.17
C THR A 393 17.52 -5.32 8.04
N ASP A 394 18.58 -4.53 8.27
CA ASP A 394 19.26 -3.80 7.20
C ASP A 394 19.72 -4.71 6.07
N ALA A 395 20.17 -5.93 6.38
CA ALA A 395 20.56 -6.91 5.36
C ALA A 395 19.37 -7.36 4.52
N ASP A 396 18.20 -7.59 5.12
CA ASP A 396 16.98 -7.92 4.38
C ASP A 396 16.53 -6.74 3.52
N ILE A 397 16.62 -5.51 4.05
CA ILE A 397 16.26 -4.30 3.30
C ILE A 397 17.12 -4.14 2.05
N GLN A 398 18.44 -4.22 2.21
CA GLN A 398 19.38 -4.03 1.10
C GLN A 398 19.29 -5.14 0.06
N ASN A 399 19.19 -6.40 0.49
CA ASN A 399 19.31 -7.55 -0.41
C ASN A 399 17.99 -8.02 -1.02
N LYS A 400 16.84 -7.70 -0.41
CA LYS A 400 15.53 -8.25 -0.80
C LYS A 400 14.51 -7.14 -1.08
N ILE A 401 14.32 -6.22 -0.13
CA ILE A 401 13.24 -5.23 -0.19
C ILE A 401 13.54 -4.11 -1.20
N LEU A 402 14.75 -3.54 -1.21
CA LEU A 402 15.11 -2.51 -2.19
C LEU A 402 15.05 -3.04 -3.65
N PRO A 403 15.56 -4.25 -3.97
CA PRO A 403 15.36 -4.84 -5.30
C PRO A 403 13.89 -5.08 -5.66
N TYR A 404 13.05 -5.47 -4.69
CA TYR A 404 11.60 -5.65 -4.88
C TYR A 404 10.90 -4.32 -5.21
N PHE A 405 11.13 -3.27 -4.43
CA PHE A 405 10.53 -1.94 -4.66
C PHE A 405 11.06 -1.25 -5.91
N LYS A 406 12.34 -1.46 -6.25
CA LYS A 406 12.89 -1.01 -7.53
C LYS A 406 12.09 -1.60 -8.70
N ALA A 407 11.85 -2.91 -8.67
CA ALA A 407 11.11 -3.61 -9.72
C ALA A 407 9.66 -3.15 -9.81
N ILE A 408 8.97 -2.94 -8.67
CA ILE A 408 7.63 -2.32 -8.65
C ILE A 408 7.67 -0.95 -9.34
N ASN A 409 8.60 -0.08 -8.95
CA ASN A 409 8.70 1.28 -9.48
C ASN A 409 8.98 1.29 -11.00
N GLU A 410 9.83 0.38 -11.49
CA GLU A 410 10.10 0.22 -12.92
C GLU A 410 8.89 -0.33 -13.67
N GLN A 411 8.22 -1.35 -13.14
CA GLN A 411 7.04 -1.94 -13.77
C GLN A 411 5.86 -0.97 -13.83
N MET A 412 5.64 -0.16 -12.79
CA MET A 412 4.62 0.89 -12.79
C MET A 412 4.81 1.91 -13.91
N LYS A 413 6.06 2.19 -14.33
CA LYS A 413 6.35 3.06 -15.49
C LYS A 413 5.99 2.38 -16.82
N VAL A 414 6.18 1.06 -16.92
CA VAL A 414 5.86 0.27 -18.12
C VAL A 414 4.34 0.16 -18.34
N LEU A 415 3.58 -0.03 -17.25
CA LEU A 415 2.15 -0.33 -17.31
C LEU A 415 1.27 0.81 -17.87
N LYS A 416 1.79 2.03 -18.09
CA LYS A 416 1.07 3.25 -18.56
C LYS A 416 -0.13 3.68 -17.68
N TYR A 417 -0.49 2.88 -16.67
CA TYR A 417 -1.50 3.14 -15.64
C TYR A 417 -0.77 3.66 -14.39
N HIS A 418 -0.50 4.97 -14.39
CA HIS A 418 0.44 5.63 -13.48
C HIS A 418 -0.08 5.68 -12.03
N TYR A 419 -0.12 4.56 -11.29
CA TYR A 419 -0.30 4.57 -9.84
C TYR A 419 1.00 4.99 -9.14
N GLN A 420 0.87 5.65 -7.99
CA GLN A 420 2.01 5.95 -7.14
C GLN A 420 2.32 4.76 -6.25
N VAL A 421 3.60 4.51 -6.01
CA VAL A 421 4.05 3.44 -5.11
C VAL A 421 4.09 4.02 -3.70
N GLY A 422 3.38 3.38 -2.77
CA GLY A 422 3.52 3.57 -1.33
C GLY A 422 4.18 2.34 -0.71
N VAL A 423 4.83 2.53 0.44
CA VAL A 423 5.42 1.43 1.22
C VAL A 423 4.72 1.33 2.57
N TYR A 424 4.31 0.12 2.95
CA TYR A 424 4.00 -0.19 4.35
C TYR A 424 5.14 -0.99 4.99
N GLY A 425 5.54 -0.61 6.20
CA GLY A 425 6.53 -1.35 6.98
C GLY A 425 7.15 -0.53 8.12
N SER A 426 8.21 -1.07 8.73
CA SER A 426 8.93 -0.39 9.81
C SER A 426 9.52 0.95 9.34
N ARG A 427 9.85 1.84 10.29
CA ARG A 427 10.42 3.17 9.98
C ARG A 427 11.65 3.07 9.07
N ASN A 428 12.56 2.14 9.35
CA ASN A 428 13.77 1.93 8.55
C ASN A 428 13.47 1.46 7.11
N VAL A 429 12.54 0.51 6.94
CA VAL A 429 12.06 0.08 5.60
C VAL A 429 11.52 1.28 4.85
N CYS A 430 10.61 2.02 5.47
CA CYS A 430 9.97 3.20 4.88
C CYS A 430 10.99 4.28 4.48
N ILE A 431 11.96 4.59 5.34
CA ILE A 431 13.04 5.56 5.07
C ILE A 431 13.86 5.12 3.86
N GLN A 432 14.42 3.91 3.87
CA GLN A 432 15.36 3.48 2.84
C GLN A 432 14.70 3.32 1.47
N VAL A 433 13.47 2.79 1.41
CA VAL A 433 12.70 2.69 0.16
C VAL A 433 12.39 4.08 -0.41
N SER A 434 12.01 5.03 0.45
CA SER A 434 11.65 6.39 0.05
C SER A 434 12.87 7.21 -0.38
N GLU A 435 14.01 7.09 0.30
CA GLU A 435 15.26 7.80 -0.07
C GLU A 435 15.85 7.33 -1.40
N LYS A 436 15.55 6.10 -1.83
CA LYS A 436 15.85 5.62 -3.19
C LYS A 436 14.88 6.14 -4.26
N GLY A 437 13.83 6.86 -3.86
CA GLY A 437 12.80 7.37 -4.78
C GLY A 437 11.84 6.29 -5.27
N TYR A 438 11.78 5.13 -4.60
CA TYR A 438 10.91 4.03 -5.03
C TYR A 438 9.48 4.15 -4.51
N ALA A 439 9.27 4.85 -3.39
CA ALA A 439 7.95 5.14 -2.83
C ALA A 439 7.73 6.65 -2.65
N ALA A 440 6.52 7.11 -2.99
CA ALA A 440 6.07 8.48 -2.79
C ALA A 440 5.71 8.75 -1.32
N TYR A 441 5.03 7.79 -0.68
CA TYR A 441 4.52 7.90 0.68
C TYR A 441 4.81 6.66 1.53
N SER A 442 4.91 6.86 2.84
CA SER A 442 5.10 5.79 3.82
C SER A 442 3.85 5.58 4.68
N PHE A 443 3.40 4.32 4.80
CA PHE A 443 2.44 3.87 5.79
C PHE A 443 3.21 3.08 6.87
N VAL A 444 3.42 3.69 8.02
CA VAL A 444 4.39 3.18 9.00
C VAL A 444 3.73 2.16 9.92
N SER A 445 4.37 1.00 10.11
CA SER A 445 3.95 -0.03 11.06
C SER A 445 4.36 0.34 12.50
N GLY A 446 3.87 1.47 13.01
CA GLY A 446 4.27 2.07 14.29
C GLY A 446 3.99 1.18 15.50
N MET A 447 2.94 0.36 15.45
CA MET A 447 2.54 -0.56 16.53
C MET A 447 3.48 -1.75 16.75
N SER A 448 4.32 -2.07 15.76
CA SER A 448 5.34 -3.12 15.85
C SER A 448 6.57 -2.62 16.61
N THR A 449 6.41 -2.25 17.88
CA THR A 449 7.46 -1.67 18.73
C THR A 449 8.68 -2.57 18.95
N GLY A 450 8.51 -3.89 18.72
CA GLY A 450 9.59 -4.87 18.81
C GLY A 450 10.42 -5.02 17.54
N PHE A 451 9.99 -4.48 16.39
CA PHE A 451 10.74 -4.58 15.14
C PHE A 451 12.03 -3.74 15.24
N SER A 452 13.14 -4.34 14.86
CA SER A 452 14.46 -3.70 14.78
C SER A 452 14.42 -2.41 13.95
N GLY A 453 13.70 -2.39 12.82
CA GLY A 453 13.54 -1.20 11.98
C GLY A 453 12.69 -0.08 12.58
N ASN A 454 12.11 -0.27 13.76
CA ASN A 454 11.43 0.76 14.55
C ASN A 454 12.27 1.25 15.74
N LEU A 455 13.43 0.63 16.00
CA LEU A 455 14.34 0.96 17.09
C LEU A 455 15.56 1.69 16.55
N GLY A 456 15.75 2.94 16.94
CA GLY A 456 16.84 3.79 16.46
C GLY A 456 16.51 4.61 15.20
N PHE A 457 15.26 4.58 14.73
CA PHE A 457 14.85 5.24 13.49
C PHE A 457 13.74 6.30 13.73
N PRO A 458 13.87 7.51 13.17
CA PRO A 458 12.84 8.54 13.26
C PRO A 458 11.65 8.20 12.37
N LEU A 459 10.53 8.89 12.58
CA LEU A 459 9.38 8.79 11.67
C LEU A 459 9.77 9.31 10.26
N PRO A 460 9.50 8.57 9.16
CA PRO A 460 9.94 8.94 7.80
C PRO A 460 9.37 10.29 7.35
N LYS A 461 10.14 11.11 6.63
CA LYS A 461 9.71 12.47 6.23
C LYS A 461 8.44 12.49 5.35
N ASN A 462 8.18 11.42 4.60
CA ASN A 462 7.03 11.25 3.72
C ASN A 462 5.92 10.38 4.32
N TRP A 463 5.86 10.20 5.65
CA TRP A 463 4.81 9.43 6.31
C TRP A 463 3.42 9.99 5.96
N ALA A 464 2.56 9.17 5.36
CA ALA A 464 1.17 9.46 5.10
C ALA A 464 0.29 9.01 6.28
N PHE A 465 0.53 7.79 6.73
CA PHE A 465 -0.18 7.10 7.80
C PHE A 465 0.83 6.50 8.79
N ASP A 466 0.52 6.51 10.08
CA ASP A 466 1.31 5.86 11.14
C ASP A 466 0.38 5.02 12.02
N GLN A 467 0.51 3.69 11.92
CA GLN A 467 -0.33 2.70 12.59
C GLN A 467 0.10 2.57 14.05
N ILE A 468 -0.78 2.85 15.02
CA ILE A 468 -0.37 2.98 16.43
C ILE A 468 -1.13 2.09 17.42
N LYS A 469 -2.28 1.49 17.04
CA LYS A 469 -3.09 0.68 17.96
C LYS A 469 -4.10 -0.21 17.23
N GLU A 470 -4.04 -1.52 17.46
CA GLU A 470 -5.12 -2.45 17.13
C GLU A 470 -6.19 -2.47 18.23
N TYR A 471 -7.47 -2.40 17.85
CA TYR A 471 -8.61 -2.54 18.77
C TYR A 471 -9.94 -2.70 18.01
N SER A 472 -11.02 -3.02 18.74
CA SER A 472 -12.37 -3.11 18.19
C SER A 472 -13.26 -1.95 18.62
N ILE A 473 -14.15 -1.51 17.74
CA ILE A 473 -15.17 -0.49 18.00
C ILE A 473 -16.55 -0.96 17.53
N GLY A 474 -17.60 -0.26 18.00
CA GLY A 474 -18.98 -0.55 17.64
C GLY A 474 -19.57 -1.74 18.39
N SER A 475 -20.79 -2.11 18.00
CA SER A 475 -21.54 -3.23 18.57
C SER A 475 -22.48 -3.83 17.53
N GLY A 476 -22.92 -5.08 17.76
CA GLY A 476 -23.79 -5.81 16.83
C GLY A 476 -23.21 -5.83 15.40
N ASN A 477 -24.03 -5.50 14.41
CA ASN A 477 -23.63 -5.44 13.00
C ASN A 477 -22.62 -4.32 12.67
N GLY A 478 -22.50 -3.31 13.55
CA GLY A 478 -21.52 -2.24 13.43
C GLY A 478 -20.15 -2.58 14.03
N SER A 479 -20.02 -3.72 14.72
CA SER A 479 -18.75 -4.13 15.31
C SER A 479 -17.69 -4.37 14.24
N ILE A 480 -16.51 -3.79 14.45
CA ILE A 480 -15.36 -3.89 13.55
C ILE A 480 -14.04 -3.81 14.32
N GLY A 481 -13.14 -4.75 14.04
CA GLY A 481 -11.74 -4.69 14.45
C GLY A 481 -10.94 -3.86 13.45
N ILE A 482 -10.15 -2.91 13.95
CA ILE A 482 -9.37 -1.96 13.17
C ILE A 482 -7.98 -1.76 13.76
N ASP A 483 -7.07 -1.34 12.91
CA ASP A 483 -5.81 -0.73 13.30
C ASP A 483 -5.94 0.80 13.14
N LYS A 484 -5.67 1.54 14.21
CA LYS A 484 -5.77 3.01 14.26
C LYS A 484 -4.53 3.63 13.64
N ASP A 485 -4.76 4.57 12.71
CA ASP A 485 -3.71 5.34 12.06
C ASP A 485 -3.80 6.85 12.36
N ILE A 486 -2.65 7.44 12.66
CA ILE A 486 -2.49 8.88 12.55
C ILE A 486 -2.36 9.24 11.06
N LYS A 487 -3.15 10.21 10.59
CA LYS A 487 -3.17 10.67 9.20
C LYS A 487 -2.48 12.02 9.09
N SER A 488 -1.35 12.07 8.38
CA SER A 488 -0.55 13.30 8.19
C SER A 488 -1.20 14.36 7.29
N GLY A 489 -2.13 13.96 6.42
CA GLY A 489 -2.65 14.77 5.33
C GLY A 489 -1.81 14.78 4.04
N ARG A 490 -0.71 14.01 3.99
CA ARG A 490 0.10 13.86 2.75
C ARG A 490 -0.60 13.01 1.70
N ASP A 491 -1.36 12.01 2.15
CA ASP A 491 -2.28 11.23 1.33
C ASP A 491 -3.68 11.33 1.97
N GLU A 492 -4.62 11.90 1.21
CA GLU A 492 -6.01 12.07 1.64
C GLU A 492 -6.87 10.83 1.36
N GLY A 493 -6.30 9.81 0.73
CA GLY A 493 -7.02 8.68 0.17
C GLY A 493 -7.81 9.06 -1.09
N TYR A 494 -8.47 8.08 -1.68
CA TYR A 494 -9.44 8.28 -2.74
C TYR A 494 -10.81 8.57 -2.13
N LYS A 495 -11.47 9.63 -2.60
CA LYS A 495 -12.81 10.02 -2.19
C LYS A 495 -13.61 10.47 -3.41
N ILE A 496 -14.88 10.06 -3.45
CA ILE A 496 -15.91 10.68 -4.27
C ILE A 496 -16.89 11.32 -3.27
N PRO A 497 -17.17 12.63 -3.36
CA PRO A 497 -18.18 13.24 -2.51
C PRO A 497 -19.53 12.53 -2.70
N ALA A 498 -20.29 12.32 -1.62
CA ALA A 498 -21.53 11.53 -1.69
C ALA A 498 -22.56 12.08 -2.69
N LYS A 499 -22.56 13.40 -2.91
CA LYS A 499 -23.37 14.09 -3.91
C LYS A 499 -22.99 13.76 -5.37
N ASP A 500 -21.77 13.30 -5.60
CA ASP A 500 -21.19 12.99 -6.90
C ASP A 500 -21.15 11.46 -7.16
N LEU A 501 -21.72 10.64 -6.26
CA LEU A 501 -21.89 9.20 -6.45
C LEU A 501 -23.11 8.91 -7.33
N ASN A 502 -22.86 8.38 -8.53
CA ASN A 502 -23.82 8.39 -9.64
C ASN A 502 -24.77 7.21 -9.68
N LEU A 503 -26.05 7.53 -9.52
CA LEU A 503 -27.19 6.61 -9.46
C LEU A 503 -27.55 5.93 -10.80
N TYR A 504 -26.95 6.33 -11.93
CA TYR A 504 -27.47 6.00 -13.28
C TYR A 504 -26.42 5.53 -14.32
N GLU A 505 -26.87 4.71 -15.27
CA GLU A 505 -26.12 4.23 -16.44
C GLU A 505 -26.97 4.38 -17.71
N CYS A 506 -26.31 4.71 -18.83
CA CYS A 506 -26.85 4.68 -20.17
C CYS A 506 -26.22 3.52 -20.95
N ILE A 507 -27.04 2.64 -21.51
CA ILE A 507 -26.58 1.46 -22.26
C ILE A 507 -26.86 1.67 -23.74
N VAL A 508 -25.84 1.49 -24.57
CA VAL A 508 -25.95 1.50 -26.04
C VAL A 508 -25.55 0.13 -26.55
N VAL A 509 -26.47 -0.59 -27.18
CA VAL A 509 -26.23 -1.90 -27.79
C VAL A 509 -26.08 -1.73 -29.30
N SER A 510 -25.06 -2.35 -29.88
CA SER A 510 -24.88 -2.40 -31.35
C SER A 510 -24.68 -3.83 -31.84
N ALA A 511 -25.58 -4.24 -32.74
CA ALA A 511 -25.52 -5.49 -33.49
C ALA A 511 -24.53 -5.39 -34.67
N LYS A 512 -24.48 -6.44 -35.48
CA LYS A 512 -23.81 -6.50 -36.80
C LYS A 512 -24.86 -6.48 -37.90
N GLU A 513 -24.65 -5.63 -38.89
CA GLU A 513 -25.61 -5.39 -39.96
C GLU A 513 -25.52 -6.40 -41.10
N GLY A 514 -24.32 -6.74 -41.59
CA GLY A 514 -24.16 -7.57 -42.79
C GLY A 514 -22.80 -8.26 -42.88
N GLY A 515 -22.73 -9.32 -43.68
CA GLY A 515 -21.48 -9.85 -44.23
C GLY A 515 -21.22 -9.38 -45.67
N PRO A 516 -20.00 -9.59 -46.22
CA PRO A 516 -19.71 -9.30 -47.63
C PRO A 516 -20.67 -9.98 -48.61
N GLU A 517 -21.22 -11.12 -48.21
CA GLU A 517 -22.13 -11.96 -49.00
C GLU A 517 -23.54 -11.35 -49.14
N ASP A 518 -23.93 -10.43 -48.25
CA ASP A 518 -25.28 -9.84 -48.23
C ASP A 518 -25.38 -8.52 -49.00
N GLY A 519 -24.27 -8.03 -49.57
CA GLY A 519 -24.18 -6.71 -50.19
C GLY A 519 -24.47 -5.53 -49.24
N ARG A 520 -24.49 -5.78 -47.92
CA ARG A 520 -24.74 -4.78 -46.87
C ARG A 520 -23.47 -4.51 -46.06
N TRP A 521 -23.37 -3.29 -45.53
CA TRP A 521 -22.22 -2.87 -44.76
C TRP A 521 -22.15 -3.58 -43.41
N LYS A 522 -20.94 -3.88 -42.95
CA LYS A 522 -20.71 -4.59 -41.69
C LYS A 522 -20.91 -3.71 -40.44
N TYR A 523 -20.82 -2.39 -40.57
CA TYR A 523 -20.62 -1.48 -39.43
C TYR A 523 -21.59 -0.29 -39.33
N ASN A 524 -22.70 -0.18 -40.08
CA ASN A 524 -23.55 1.01 -39.90
C ASN A 524 -24.18 1.06 -38.50
N PHE A 525 -24.48 -0.10 -37.90
CA PHE A 525 -24.96 -0.17 -36.51
C PHE A 525 -23.90 0.30 -35.50
N ILE A 526 -22.63 0.00 -35.77
CA ILE A 526 -21.49 0.45 -34.96
C ILE A 526 -21.35 1.98 -35.04
N GLU A 527 -21.38 2.54 -36.25
CA GLU A 527 -21.23 3.99 -36.45
C GLU A 527 -22.38 4.77 -35.80
N ALA A 528 -23.62 4.28 -35.90
CA ALA A 528 -24.77 4.88 -35.24
C ALA A 528 -24.66 4.81 -33.70
N ALA A 529 -24.17 3.70 -33.16
CA ALA A 529 -23.94 3.55 -31.72
C ALA A 529 -22.87 4.52 -31.20
N ILE A 530 -21.77 4.73 -31.94
CA ILE A 530 -20.73 5.71 -31.58
C ILE A 530 -21.33 7.13 -31.54
N LYS A 531 -22.22 7.47 -32.48
CA LYS A 531 -22.96 8.73 -32.41
C LYS A 531 -23.81 8.84 -31.14
N LYS A 532 -24.58 7.81 -30.78
CA LYS A 532 -25.37 7.80 -29.54
C LYS A 532 -24.50 7.97 -28.30
N ILE A 533 -23.35 7.29 -28.25
CA ILE A 533 -22.37 7.43 -27.16
C ILE A 533 -21.93 8.89 -27.03
N ARG A 534 -21.55 9.53 -28.15
CA ARG A 534 -21.16 10.95 -28.17
C ARG A 534 -22.28 11.87 -27.70
N ASP A 535 -23.51 11.63 -28.17
CA ASP A 535 -24.67 12.45 -27.81
C ASP A 535 -25.02 12.29 -26.33
N LEU A 536 -24.96 11.06 -25.80
CA LEU A 536 -25.17 10.77 -24.38
C LEU A 536 -24.09 11.41 -23.50
N LYS A 537 -22.83 11.37 -23.93
CA LYS A 537 -21.72 12.05 -23.25
C LYS A 537 -21.83 13.58 -23.26
N ARG A 538 -22.53 14.15 -24.25
CA ARG A 538 -22.88 15.57 -24.25
C ARG A 538 -24.10 15.87 -23.39
N LYS A 539 -25.09 14.98 -23.38
CA LYS A 539 -26.36 15.12 -22.65
C LYS A 539 -26.19 14.94 -21.14
N TYR A 540 -25.40 13.94 -20.74
CA TYR A 540 -25.09 13.62 -19.36
C TYR A 540 -23.63 13.98 -19.14
N ASP A 541 -23.35 14.93 -18.24
CA ASP A 541 -21.97 15.19 -17.80
C ASP A 541 -21.35 13.87 -17.31
N ASN A 542 -20.04 13.69 -17.44
CA ASN A 542 -19.31 12.48 -17.04
C ASN A 542 -19.55 12.09 -15.57
N ASN A 543 -20.12 13.01 -14.79
CA ASN A 543 -20.48 12.89 -13.40
C ASN A 543 -21.98 12.66 -13.14
N THR A 544 -22.82 12.32 -14.13
CA THR A 544 -24.27 12.09 -13.89
C THR A 544 -24.72 10.68 -14.28
N ALA A 545 -24.20 10.15 -15.39
CA ALA A 545 -24.48 8.79 -15.83
C ALA A 545 -23.26 8.17 -16.52
N GLN A 546 -22.98 6.91 -16.20
CA GLN A 546 -21.99 6.13 -16.94
C GLN A 546 -22.55 5.76 -18.31
N VAL A 547 -21.75 5.84 -19.38
CA VAL A 547 -22.16 5.37 -20.72
C VAL A 547 -21.43 4.07 -21.04
N THR A 548 -22.17 3.02 -21.34
CA THR A 548 -21.64 1.70 -21.69
C THR A 548 -22.11 1.28 -23.06
N TRP A 549 -21.15 0.84 -23.87
CA TRP A 549 -21.36 0.26 -25.18
C TRP A 549 -21.33 -1.27 -25.10
N VAL A 550 -22.40 -1.95 -25.52
CA VAL A 550 -22.52 -3.41 -25.50
C VAL A 550 -22.48 -3.94 -26.93
N ILE A 551 -21.63 -4.93 -27.18
CA ILE A 551 -21.43 -5.54 -28.50
C ILE A 551 -21.46 -7.06 -28.36
N GLU A 552 -22.12 -7.76 -29.28
CA GLU A 552 -21.98 -9.20 -29.37
C GLU A 552 -20.61 -9.53 -29.99
N ARG A 553 -19.78 -10.28 -29.27
CA ARG A 553 -18.38 -10.55 -29.60
C ARG A 553 -18.21 -11.52 -30.77
N SER A 554 -18.97 -12.61 -30.80
CA SER A 554 -18.76 -13.71 -31.75
C SER A 554 -18.99 -13.30 -33.21
N LEU A 555 -19.71 -12.21 -33.46
CA LEU A 555 -20.00 -11.70 -34.78
C LEU A 555 -18.85 -10.90 -35.42
N TYR A 556 -17.84 -10.54 -34.65
CA TYR A 556 -16.74 -9.67 -35.07
C TYR A 556 -15.37 -10.35 -34.98
N SER A 557 -14.43 -9.91 -35.83
CA SER A 557 -13.05 -10.40 -35.80
C SER A 557 -12.31 -9.91 -34.56
N LYS A 558 -11.10 -10.44 -34.30
CA LYS A 558 -10.25 -9.94 -33.20
C LYS A 558 -9.86 -8.48 -33.41
N ASP A 559 -9.58 -8.08 -34.66
CA ASP A 559 -9.17 -6.73 -35.00
C ASP A 559 -10.32 -5.72 -34.82
N ASP A 560 -11.53 -6.11 -35.19
CA ASP A 560 -12.73 -5.30 -34.94
C ASP A 560 -12.90 -4.99 -33.46
N VAL A 561 -12.78 -6.02 -32.62
CA VAL A 561 -12.94 -5.92 -31.18
C VAL A 561 -11.88 -5.03 -30.57
N PHE A 562 -10.64 -5.14 -31.03
CA PHE A 562 -9.57 -4.22 -30.64
C PHE A 562 -9.89 -2.77 -31.04
N ASN A 563 -10.39 -2.56 -32.27
CA ASN A 563 -10.77 -1.23 -32.75
C ASN A 563 -11.94 -0.64 -31.95
N PHE A 564 -12.96 -1.43 -31.62
CA PHE A 564 -14.08 -1.01 -30.79
C PHE A 564 -13.63 -0.59 -29.40
N MET A 565 -12.72 -1.35 -28.77
CA MET A 565 -12.14 -0.98 -27.48
C MET A 565 -11.41 0.37 -27.54
N ASN A 566 -10.62 0.61 -28.59
CA ASN A 566 -9.94 1.89 -28.78
C ASN A 566 -10.94 3.04 -28.99
N THR A 567 -12.02 2.78 -29.72
CA THR A 567 -13.07 3.78 -29.98
C THR A 567 -13.87 4.10 -28.72
N ALA A 568 -14.25 3.09 -27.92
CA ALA A 568 -14.92 3.30 -26.64
C ALA A 568 -14.07 4.16 -25.70
N LYS A 569 -12.77 3.85 -25.63
CA LYS A 569 -11.79 4.63 -24.87
C LYS A 569 -11.71 6.08 -25.37
N LYS A 570 -11.66 6.30 -26.68
CA LYS A 570 -11.63 7.64 -27.29
C LYS A 570 -12.80 8.50 -26.83
N TRP A 571 -13.99 7.92 -26.71
CA TRP A 571 -15.21 8.62 -26.30
C TRP A 571 -15.54 8.50 -24.80
N GLY A 572 -14.61 7.96 -24.00
CA GLY A 572 -14.79 7.82 -22.55
C GLY A 572 -15.96 6.91 -22.16
N ALA A 573 -16.34 5.97 -23.01
CA ALA A 573 -17.38 4.98 -22.73
C ALA A 573 -16.76 3.66 -22.26
N ASN A 574 -17.49 2.95 -21.40
CA ASN A 574 -17.19 1.55 -21.14
C ASN A 574 -17.58 0.71 -22.35
N ILE A 575 -16.93 -0.45 -22.52
CA ILE A 575 -17.32 -1.43 -23.51
C ILE A 575 -17.51 -2.79 -22.84
N VAL A 576 -18.59 -3.48 -23.20
CA VAL A 576 -18.95 -4.79 -22.70
C VAL A 576 -19.21 -5.69 -23.89
N PHE A 577 -18.52 -6.83 -23.90
CA PHE A 577 -18.71 -7.86 -24.89
C PHE A 577 -19.59 -8.96 -24.32
N VAL A 578 -20.65 -9.30 -25.05
CA VAL A 578 -21.54 -10.44 -24.76
C VAL A 578 -21.42 -11.48 -25.85
N GLU A 579 -21.71 -12.74 -25.55
CA GLU A 579 -21.65 -13.85 -26.52
C GLU A 579 -23.03 -14.34 -26.95
N ASN A 580 -24.09 -13.91 -26.25
CA ASN A 580 -25.47 -14.29 -26.51
C ASN A 580 -26.44 -13.37 -25.75
N LYS A 581 -27.73 -13.50 -26.04
CA LYS A 581 -28.80 -12.77 -25.34
C LYS A 581 -28.84 -13.01 -23.83
N GLY A 582 -28.42 -14.19 -23.36
CA GLY A 582 -28.40 -14.53 -21.94
C GLY A 582 -27.44 -13.62 -21.18
N GLN A 583 -26.23 -13.44 -21.71
CA GLN A 583 -25.24 -12.53 -21.15
C GLN A 583 -25.69 -11.05 -21.23
N LEU A 584 -26.40 -10.66 -22.29
CA LEU A 584 -27.02 -9.33 -22.33
C LEU A 584 -28.07 -9.14 -21.23
N ILE A 585 -28.99 -10.09 -21.07
CA ILE A 585 -30.04 -10.02 -20.04
C ILE A 585 -29.40 -9.98 -18.64
N ASN A 586 -28.40 -10.82 -18.41
CA ASN A 586 -27.61 -10.80 -17.19
C ASN A 586 -26.99 -9.42 -16.97
N TYR A 587 -26.37 -8.83 -18.00
CA TYR A 587 -25.75 -7.52 -17.89
C TYR A 587 -26.77 -6.41 -17.61
N ILE A 588 -27.91 -6.40 -18.30
CA ILE A 588 -29.01 -5.46 -18.04
C ILE A 588 -29.44 -5.56 -16.57
N ASN A 589 -29.68 -6.77 -16.08
CA ASN A 589 -30.18 -7.00 -14.72
C ASN A 589 -29.15 -6.71 -13.63
N THR A 590 -27.86 -7.01 -13.87
CA THR A 590 -26.86 -7.12 -12.80
C THR A 590 -25.62 -6.26 -12.99
N GLN A 591 -25.47 -5.61 -14.14
CA GLN A 591 -24.24 -4.94 -14.59
C GLN A 591 -23.05 -5.93 -14.72
N SER A 592 -23.35 -7.22 -14.90
CA SER A 592 -22.38 -8.30 -15.10
C SER A 592 -22.89 -9.33 -16.12
N ILE A 593 -22.03 -9.79 -17.01
CA ILE A 593 -22.41 -10.73 -18.09
C ILE A 593 -22.73 -12.13 -17.56
N ASP A 594 -22.16 -12.53 -16.43
CA ASP A 594 -22.39 -13.81 -15.77
C ASP A 594 -23.65 -13.82 -14.87
N GLY A 595 -24.26 -12.66 -14.64
CA GLY A 595 -25.45 -12.51 -13.80
C GLY A 595 -25.19 -12.63 -12.29
N THR A 596 -23.94 -12.67 -11.84
CA THR A 596 -23.61 -12.95 -10.43
C THR A 596 -23.67 -11.72 -9.53
N LYS A 597 -23.70 -10.52 -10.10
CA LYS A 597 -23.66 -9.25 -9.36
C LYS A 597 -25.06 -8.71 -9.07
N LYS A 598 -25.12 -7.64 -8.27
CA LYS A 598 -26.30 -6.79 -8.14
C LYS A 598 -26.03 -5.46 -8.84
N ARG A 599 -26.98 -4.98 -9.62
CA ARG A 599 -26.86 -3.73 -10.35
C ARG A 599 -26.84 -2.52 -9.42
N LEU A 600 -25.78 -1.74 -9.49
CA LEU A 600 -25.58 -0.53 -8.66
C LEU A 600 -26.10 0.72 -9.37
N ASN A 601 -25.85 0.85 -10.68
CA ASN A 601 -26.27 2.00 -11.48
C ASN A 601 -27.58 1.69 -12.21
N LYS A 602 -28.65 2.44 -11.96
CA LYS A 602 -29.96 2.22 -12.62
C LYS A 602 -29.91 2.66 -14.09
N ILE A 603 -30.50 1.89 -14.99
CA ILE A 603 -30.53 2.26 -16.41
C ILE A 603 -31.47 3.45 -16.59
N ILE A 604 -30.95 4.58 -17.07
CA ILE A 604 -31.75 5.78 -17.36
C ILE A 604 -31.99 5.99 -18.86
N ASP A 605 -31.10 5.44 -19.71
CA ASP A 605 -31.20 5.49 -21.18
C ASP A 605 -30.75 4.13 -21.74
N PHE A 606 -31.52 3.55 -22.66
CA PHE A 606 -31.17 2.31 -23.36
C PHE A 606 -31.35 2.51 -24.86
N SER A 607 -30.35 2.21 -25.68
CA SER A 607 -30.47 2.32 -27.14
C SER A 607 -30.03 1.04 -27.83
N TRP A 608 -30.78 0.58 -28.81
CA TRP A 608 -30.44 -0.59 -29.63
C TRP A 608 -30.27 -0.20 -31.09
N PHE A 609 -29.11 -0.48 -31.66
CA PHE A 609 -28.83 -0.38 -33.09
C PHE A 609 -28.67 -1.78 -33.66
N GLY A 610 -29.65 -2.23 -34.44
CA GLY A 610 -29.62 -3.59 -34.95
C GLY A 610 -30.78 -3.94 -35.85
N HIS A 611 -30.81 -5.21 -36.24
CA HIS A 611 -31.94 -5.79 -36.95
C HIS A 611 -33.10 -6.04 -36.00
N GLY A 612 -34.30 -6.00 -36.58
CA GLY A 612 -35.53 -6.16 -35.83
C GLY A 612 -36.61 -6.78 -36.69
N HIS A 613 -37.46 -7.54 -36.03
CA HIS A 613 -38.62 -8.17 -36.60
C HIS A 613 -39.80 -8.01 -35.65
N THR A 614 -40.96 -8.47 -36.11
CA THR A 614 -42.17 -8.53 -35.31
C THR A 614 -41.97 -9.48 -34.12
N GLY A 615 -41.60 -8.92 -32.97
CA GLY A 615 -41.46 -9.63 -31.70
C GLY A 615 -40.03 -9.98 -31.26
N TYR A 616 -38.98 -9.59 -31.99
CA TYR A 616 -37.59 -9.82 -31.54
C TYR A 616 -36.57 -8.84 -32.15
N LEU A 617 -35.41 -8.79 -31.51
CA LEU A 617 -34.21 -8.05 -31.90
C LEU A 617 -33.05 -9.01 -32.15
N ASP A 618 -32.22 -8.70 -33.16
CA ASP A 618 -31.09 -9.57 -33.55
C ASP A 618 -29.74 -8.87 -33.43
N PHE A 619 -28.76 -9.66 -32.98
CA PHE A 619 -27.37 -9.21 -32.90
C PHE A 619 -26.63 -9.28 -34.23
N GLY A 620 -27.10 -10.03 -35.25
CA GLY A 620 -26.33 -10.30 -36.47
C GLY A 620 -27.17 -10.59 -37.72
N PRO A 621 -26.53 -10.78 -38.89
CA PRO A 621 -27.16 -10.74 -40.21
C PRO A 621 -27.93 -12.01 -40.65
N LYS A 622 -28.06 -13.06 -39.82
CA LYS A 622 -28.76 -14.28 -40.24
C LYS A 622 -30.26 -14.01 -40.36
N TYR A 623 -30.68 -13.62 -41.56
CA TYR A 623 -32.06 -13.28 -41.90
C TYR A 623 -32.83 -14.49 -42.45
N SER A 624 -34.05 -14.60 -41.93
CA SER A 624 -35.26 -15.14 -42.54
C SER A 624 -35.73 -16.56 -42.15
N PRO A 625 -37.05 -16.74 -41.92
CA PRO A 625 -37.65 -17.82 -41.14
C PRO A 625 -38.17 -18.96 -42.02
N ASP A 626 -37.38 -19.44 -42.99
CA ASP A 626 -37.74 -20.64 -43.74
C ASP A 626 -37.17 -21.87 -43.03
N ASN A 627 -38.08 -22.70 -42.52
CA ASN A 627 -37.87 -24.04 -41.98
C ASN A 627 -37.11 -24.15 -40.66
N GLY A 628 -37.80 -23.81 -39.56
CA GLY A 628 -37.70 -24.59 -38.32
C GLY A 628 -36.44 -24.43 -37.46
N ILE A 629 -35.49 -23.56 -37.82
CA ILE A 629 -34.34 -23.25 -36.96
C ILE A 629 -34.72 -22.13 -35.99
N LYS A 630 -35.09 -22.50 -34.76
CA LYS A 630 -35.10 -21.56 -33.62
C LYS A 630 -33.67 -21.13 -33.34
N TYR A 631 -33.27 -19.95 -33.77
CA TYR A 631 -32.01 -19.35 -33.33
C TYR A 631 -32.12 -19.00 -31.85
N THR A 632 -31.30 -19.64 -31.02
CA THR A 632 -31.29 -19.45 -29.56
C THR A 632 -30.80 -18.06 -29.14
N ASP A 633 -30.28 -17.26 -30.06
CA ASP A 633 -29.52 -16.04 -29.77
C ASP A 633 -30.31 -14.74 -30.01
N HIS A 634 -31.55 -14.82 -30.52
CA HIS A 634 -32.41 -13.66 -30.74
C HIS A 634 -33.05 -13.18 -29.44
N PHE A 635 -33.09 -11.87 -29.22
CA PHE A 635 -33.71 -11.28 -28.03
C PHE A 635 -35.21 -11.10 -28.27
N HIS A 636 -35.98 -12.10 -27.85
CA HIS A 636 -37.40 -12.16 -28.12
C HIS A 636 -38.22 -11.36 -27.11
N LYS A 637 -39.47 -11.01 -27.47
CA LYS A 637 -40.40 -10.33 -26.57
C LYS A 637 -40.69 -11.13 -25.30
N GLU A 638 -40.63 -12.46 -25.36
CA GLU A 638 -40.76 -13.35 -24.19
C GLU A 638 -39.57 -13.20 -23.22
N ASP A 639 -38.38 -12.88 -23.72
CA ASP A 639 -37.20 -12.65 -22.89
C ASP A 639 -37.32 -11.38 -22.04
N ILE A 640 -38.19 -10.43 -22.42
CA ILE A 640 -38.47 -9.21 -21.62
C ILE A 640 -38.97 -9.58 -20.22
N ALA A 641 -39.69 -10.69 -20.07
CA ALA A 641 -40.16 -11.16 -18.76
C ALA A 641 -39.01 -11.42 -17.78
N ARG A 642 -37.82 -11.78 -18.29
CA ARG A 642 -36.60 -12.06 -17.53
C ARG A 642 -35.87 -10.81 -17.06
N LEU A 643 -36.24 -9.63 -17.56
CA LEU A 643 -35.66 -8.37 -17.10
C LEU A 643 -36.08 -8.09 -15.65
N GLN A 644 -35.24 -7.40 -14.91
CA GLN A 644 -35.53 -6.91 -13.58
C GLN A 644 -36.03 -5.48 -13.70
N THR A 645 -37.28 -5.22 -13.29
CA THR A 645 -37.86 -3.86 -13.38
C THR A 645 -37.06 -2.85 -12.58
N ASP A 646 -36.51 -3.27 -11.43
CA ASP A 646 -35.66 -2.42 -10.60
C ASP A 646 -34.27 -2.21 -11.22
N ALA A 647 -33.87 -2.87 -12.31
CA ALA A 647 -32.64 -2.52 -13.01
C ALA A 647 -32.70 -1.12 -13.65
N PHE A 648 -33.92 -0.59 -13.85
CA PHE A 648 -34.19 0.65 -14.56
C PHE A 648 -34.59 1.78 -13.59
N ALA A 649 -34.25 3.01 -13.97
CA ALA A 649 -34.71 4.20 -13.28
C ALA A 649 -36.18 4.48 -13.59
N PRO A 650 -36.96 5.06 -12.65
CA PRO A 650 -38.28 5.60 -12.96
C PRO A 650 -38.19 6.60 -14.12
N GLY A 651 -39.04 6.46 -15.13
CA GLY A 651 -39.04 7.35 -16.30
C GLY A 651 -37.85 7.16 -17.24
N ASN A 652 -37.17 6.01 -17.19
CA ASN A 652 -36.13 5.65 -18.17
C ASN A 652 -36.67 5.72 -19.61
N ILE A 653 -35.75 5.98 -20.54
CA ILE A 653 -36.03 6.11 -21.96
C ILE A 653 -35.31 4.98 -22.71
N ALA A 654 -36.00 4.35 -23.66
CA ALA A 654 -35.42 3.38 -24.56
C ALA A 654 -35.69 3.74 -26.03
N ASP A 655 -34.70 3.54 -26.90
CA ASP A 655 -34.84 3.72 -28.34
C ASP A 655 -34.40 2.44 -29.07
N SER A 656 -35.25 1.91 -29.95
CA SER A 656 -34.92 0.75 -30.79
C SER A 656 -34.82 1.17 -32.25
N TYR A 657 -33.60 1.33 -32.75
CA TYR A 657 -33.32 1.63 -34.14
C TYR A 657 -33.38 0.38 -35.03
N ALA A 658 -34.42 -0.43 -34.86
CA ALA A 658 -34.59 -1.73 -35.51
C ALA A 658 -36.00 -1.85 -36.13
N CYS A 659 -36.11 -2.53 -37.28
CA CYS A 659 -37.35 -2.67 -38.04
C CYS A 659 -38.44 -3.37 -37.22
N ASN A 660 -39.71 -3.00 -37.44
CA ASN A 660 -40.91 -3.69 -36.92
C ASN A 660 -40.98 -4.01 -35.41
N THR A 661 -40.11 -3.44 -34.57
CA THR A 661 -40.09 -3.72 -33.12
C THR A 661 -41.29 -3.12 -32.38
N GLY A 662 -41.92 -2.10 -32.98
CA GLY A 662 -43.18 -1.51 -32.55
C GLY A 662 -44.43 -2.19 -33.13
N THR A 663 -44.29 -3.03 -34.17
CA THR A 663 -45.42 -3.71 -34.80
C THR A 663 -46.09 -4.69 -33.86
N ASN A 664 -47.42 -4.62 -33.79
CA ASN A 664 -48.22 -5.51 -32.97
C ASN A 664 -48.46 -6.84 -33.68
N ILE A 665 -47.82 -7.91 -33.19
CA ILE A 665 -48.12 -9.29 -33.59
C ILE A 665 -48.44 -10.12 -32.34
N GLY A 666 -49.61 -10.78 -32.35
CA GLY A 666 -50.07 -11.62 -31.24
C GLY A 666 -50.53 -10.81 -30.01
N GLY A 667 -51.13 -9.65 -30.23
CA GLY A 667 -51.83 -8.85 -29.20
C GLY A 667 -50.99 -7.79 -28.49
N ILE A 668 -49.65 -7.91 -28.47
CA ILE A 668 -48.74 -6.89 -27.92
C ILE A 668 -47.39 -6.88 -28.63
N SER A 669 -46.86 -5.68 -28.94
CA SER A 669 -45.55 -5.49 -29.58
C SER A 669 -44.39 -5.66 -28.58
N PHE A 670 -43.17 -5.89 -29.10
CA PHE A 670 -41.95 -5.93 -28.29
C PHE A 670 -41.77 -4.62 -27.51
N ALA A 671 -41.92 -3.49 -28.20
CA ALA A 671 -41.74 -2.17 -27.60
C ALA A 671 -42.75 -1.88 -26.47
N GLN A 672 -44.00 -2.30 -26.63
CA GLN A 672 -45.01 -2.14 -25.59
C GLN A 672 -44.71 -3.02 -24.35
N LEU A 673 -44.24 -4.26 -24.55
CA LEU A 673 -43.82 -5.13 -23.45
C LEU A 673 -42.62 -4.54 -22.70
N TRP A 674 -41.64 -4.00 -23.41
CA TRP A 674 -40.50 -3.33 -22.81
C TRP A 674 -40.92 -2.14 -21.95
N ALA A 675 -41.75 -1.23 -22.49
CA ALA A 675 -42.26 -0.08 -21.75
C ALA A 675 -43.02 -0.51 -20.47
N ASN A 676 -43.87 -1.55 -20.57
CA ASN A 676 -44.60 -2.08 -19.43
C ASN A 676 -43.68 -2.69 -18.36
N LYS A 677 -42.63 -3.40 -18.79
CA LYS A 677 -41.70 -4.11 -17.90
C LYS A 677 -40.73 -3.17 -17.21
N THR A 678 -40.17 -2.21 -17.94
CA THR A 678 -39.18 -1.24 -17.44
C THR A 678 -39.81 -0.04 -16.74
N LYS A 679 -41.13 0.13 -16.85
CA LYS A 679 -41.87 1.30 -16.37
C LYS A 679 -41.32 2.61 -16.95
N GLY A 680 -40.78 2.53 -18.17
CA GLY A 680 -40.22 3.62 -18.96
C GLY A 680 -40.94 3.80 -20.28
N ILE A 681 -40.44 4.70 -21.12
CA ILE A 681 -40.92 4.89 -22.49
C ILE A 681 -39.99 4.19 -23.48
N MET A 682 -40.55 3.65 -24.55
CA MET A 682 -39.75 3.09 -25.65
C MET A 682 -40.17 3.69 -27.00
N THR A 683 -39.22 4.23 -27.75
CA THR A 683 -39.43 4.64 -29.14
C THR A 683 -39.02 3.49 -30.07
N ALA A 684 -39.91 3.07 -30.97
CA ALA A 684 -39.67 1.95 -31.87
C ALA A 684 -40.38 2.11 -33.21
N CYS A 685 -39.83 1.48 -34.26
CA CYS A 685 -40.43 1.49 -35.60
C CYS A 685 -41.62 0.53 -35.65
N ALA A 686 -42.81 1.03 -36.00
CA ALA A 686 -44.02 0.25 -36.23
C ALA A 686 -44.35 0.21 -37.72
N ASP A 687 -44.61 -0.99 -38.22
CA ASP A 687 -44.99 -1.34 -39.59
C ASP A 687 -44.03 -0.73 -40.60
N GLY A 688 -42.74 -1.02 -40.43
CA GLY A 688 -41.70 -0.19 -41.03
C GLY A 688 -40.30 -0.78 -41.02
N GLN A 689 -39.48 -0.19 -41.89
CA GLN A 689 -38.05 -0.46 -41.98
C GLN A 689 -37.26 0.74 -41.44
N THR A 690 -36.18 0.45 -40.73
CA THR A 690 -35.14 1.43 -40.36
C THR A 690 -34.03 1.40 -41.40
N VAL A 691 -33.68 2.55 -41.97
CA VAL A 691 -32.68 2.69 -43.04
C VAL A 691 -31.38 3.29 -42.50
N TYR A 692 -30.28 2.59 -42.77
CA TYR A 692 -28.93 2.91 -42.29
C TYR A 692 -27.98 3.39 -43.40
N SER A 693 -28.42 3.36 -44.66
CA SER A 693 -27.55 3.51 -45.84
C SER A 693 -26.86 4.88 -46.00
N TYR A 694 -27.28 5.92 -45.27
CA TYR A 694 -26.82 7.32 -45.47
C TYR A 694 -26.52 8.07 -44.15
N ILE A 695 -26.04 7.36 -43.13
CA ILE A 695 -25.84 7.96 -41.79
C ILE A 695 -24.49 8.68 -41.63
N THR A 696 -23.52 8.42 -42.52
CA THR A 696 -22.09 8.75 -42.28
C THR A 696 -21.60 9.99 -43.04
N VAL A 697 -22.25 10.42 -44.12
CA VAL A 697 -21.74 11.51 -44.97
C VAL A 697 -22.86 12.51 -45.30
N CYS A 698 -22.65 13.80 -44.96
CA CYS A 698 -23.45 14.99 -45.29
C CYS A 698 -24.76 15.32 -44.52
N ASN A 699 -25.21 16.59 -44.63
CA ASN A 699 -26.50 17.17 -44.20
C ASN A 699 -27.52 17.17 -45.36
N LYS A 700 -28.81 17.06 -45.06
CA LYS A 700 -29.88 16.61 -45.97
C LYS A 700 -30.13 17.59 -47.16
N PHE A 701 -30.47 17.02 -48.32
CA PHE A 701 -31.11 17.61 -49.52
C PHE A 701 -30.19 18.10 -50.66
N ASP A 702 -30.02 17.31 -51.73
CA ASP A 702 -30.73 17.40 -53.02
C ASP A 702 -29.97 16.61 -54.12
N SER A 703 -30.59 15.55 -54.68
CA SER A 703 -30.23 14.84 -55.95
C SER A 703 -29.75 13.38 -55.83
N PRO A 704 -30.23 12.46 -56.71
CA PRO A 704 -29.74 11.08 -56.88
C PRO A 704 -28.23 10.95 -57.14
N VAL A 705 -27.55 12.00 -57.62
CA VAL A 705 -26.10 11.99 -57.89
C VAL A 705 -25.29 12.01 -56.58
N GLN A 706 -25.81 12.63 -55.51
CA GLN A 706 -25.18 12.61 -54.18
C GLN A 706 -25.13 11.20 -53.58
N TRP A 707 -25.99 10.27 -54.02
CA TRP A 707 -26.03 8.91 -53.47
C TRP A 707 -24.77 8.12 -53.81
N LYS A 708 -24.19 8.35 -54.99
CA LYS A 708 -22.90 7.77 -55.39
C LYS A 708 -21.74 8.44 -54.65
N GLU A 709 -21.76 9.76 -54.51
CA GLU A 709 -20.71 10.49 -53.79
C GLU A 709 -20.70 10.17 -52.29
N GLU A 710 -21.87 10.02 -51.66
CA GLU A 710 -22.04 9.59 -50.26
C GLU A 710 -21.60 8.13 -50.07
N HIS A 711 -21.93 7.25 -51.03
CA HIS A 711 -21.44 5.87 -51.07
C HIS A 711 -19.91 5.82 -51.16
N ASP A 712 -19.32 6.52 -52.13
CA ASP A 712 -17.88 6.55 -52.38
C ASP A 712 -17.12 7.20 -51.20
N ALA A 713 -17.68 8.25 -50.57
CA ALA A 713 -17.10 8.88 -49.39
C ALA A 713 -17.20 8.00 -48.13
N ALA A 714 -18.27 7.21 -48.00
CA ALA A 714 -18.37 6.21 -46.95
C ALA A 714 -17.32 5.09 -47.14
N GLU A 715 -17.04 4.69 -48.39
CA GLU A 715 -15.92 3.77 -48.71
C GLU A 715 -14.56 4.36 -48.31
N ILE A 716 -14.29 5.63 -48.62
CA ILE A 716 -13.02 6.30 -48.31
C ILE A 716 -12.79 6.40 -46.80
N ASN A 717 -13.80 6.79 -46.02
CA ASN A 717 -13.67 6.90 -44.55
C ASN A 717 -13.43 5.54 -43.87
N ARG A 718 -13.85 4.44 -44.50
CA ARG A 718 -13.76 3.07 -43.97
C ARG A 718 -12.48 2.35 -44.38
N ALA A 719 -11.68 2.93 -45.29
CA ALA A 719 -10.49 2.32 -45.90
C ALA A 719 -9.36 1.91 -44.92
N LYS A 720 -9.42 2.31 -43.64
CA LYS A 720 -8.37 2.03 -42.64
C LYS A 720 -8.79 1.11 -41.48
N THR A 721 -10.05 1.15 -41.05
CA THR A 721 -10.57 0.47 -39.84
C THR A 721 -11.89 -0.28 -40.07
N GLY A 722 -12.47 -0.20 -41.27
CA GLY A 722 -13.79 -0.75 -41.60
C GLY A 722 -14.97 0.16 -41.20
N TYR A 723 -14.79 1.07 -40.23
CA TYR A 723 -15.82 2.03 -39.77
C TYR A 723 -15.21 3.36 -39.27
N SER A 724 -16.02 4.42 -39.25
CA SER A 724 -15.67 5.73 -38.68
C SER A 724 -15.64 5.68 -37.15
N GLU A 725 -14.45 5.88 -36.55
CA GLU A 725 -14.29 6.04 -35.10
C GLU A 725 -14.93 7.32 -34.54
N TYR A 726 -15.38 8.25 -35.39
CA TYR A 726 -16.20 9.40 -34.98
C TYR A 726 -17.70 9.09 -34.98
N GLY A 727 -18.07 7.90 -35.45
CA GLY A 727 -19.44 7.47 -35.61
C GLY A 727 -20.12 8.13 -36.81
N ALA A 728 -21.41 7.88 -36.90
CA ALA A 728 -22.30 8.48 -37.88
C ALA A 728 -22.49 9.98 -37.63
N ASN A 729 -22.86 10.71 -38.67
CA ASN A 729 -23.30 12.10 -38.56
C ASN A 729 -24.79 12.18 -38.20
N ARG A 730 -25.60 11.21 -38.64
CA ARG A 730 -27.05 11.16 -38.42
C ARG A 730 -27.48 9.87 -37.70
N TYR A 731 -28.68 9.91 -37.12
CA TYR A 731 -29.37 8.69 -36.71
C TYR A 731 -30.06 8.04 -37.91
N PRO A 732 -30.31 6.73 -37.87
CA PRO A 732 -31.10 6.02 -38.87
C PRO A 732 -32.51 6.63 -39.01
N GLU A 733 -33.03 6.67 -40.23
CA GLU A 733 -34.37 7.19 -40.54
C GLU A 733 -35.34 6.04 -40.85
N THR A 734 -36.64 6.32 -40.88
CA THR A 734 -37.63 5.40 -41.46
C THR A 734 -37.42 5.31 -42.97
N GLY A 735 -37.54 4.11 -43.54
CA GLY A 735 -37.41 3.91 -44.99
C GLY A 735 -38.50 4.57 -45.83
N ASP A 736 -38.29 4.59 -47.15
CA ASP A 736 -39.22 5.18 -48.12
C ASP A 736 -40.62 4.56 -48.01
N ILE A 737 -41.62 5.44 -48.10
CA ILE A 737 -43.03 5.05 -48.28
C ILE A 737 -43.13 4.40 -49.66
N ASN A 738 -43.17 3.08 -49.73
CA ASN A 738 -43.51 2.38 -50.97
C ASN A 738 -44.94 1.82 -50.89
N LYS A 739 -45.50 1.44 -52.04
CA LYS A 739 -46.91 1.01 -52.14
C LYS A 739 -47.25 -0.21 -51.26
N ASP A 740 -46.25 -0.98 -50.84
CA ASP A 740 -46.41 -2.18 -50.01
C ASP A 740 -46.27 -1.86 -48.51
N ASN A 741 -45.75 -0.67 -48.16
CA ASN A 741 -45.65 -0.21 -46.78
C ASN A 741 -45.93 1.30 -46.66
N PRO A 742 -47.21 1.71 -46.61
CA PRO A 742 -47.60 3.11 -46.73
C PRO A 742 -47.33 3.96 -45.48
N ASN A 743 -46.81 3.41 -44.37
CA ASN A 743 -46.75 4.13 -43.09
C ASN A 743 -45.65 3.61 -42.11
N PRO A 744 -44.34 3.72 -42.42
CA PRO A 744 -43.32 3.50 -41.40
C PRO A 744 -43.33 4.64 -40.38
N HIS A 745 -43.67 4.34 -39.12
CA HIS A 745 -43.76 5.35 -38.05
C HIS A 745 -42.82 5.05 -36.88
N TRP A 746 -42.10 6.07 -36.42
CA TRP A 746 -41.50 6.06 -35.09
C TRP A 746 -42.60 6.29 -34.05
N VAL A 747 -42.93 5.25 -33.28
CA VAL A 747 -44.00 5.30 -32.27
C VAL A 747 -43.38 5.29 -30.87
N VAL A 748 -43.90 6.16 -30.00
CA VAL A 748 -43.53 6.22 -28.57
C VAL A 748 -44.53 5.39 -27.76
N PHE A 749 -44.06 4.27 -27.22
CA PHE A 749 -44.80 3.37 -26.35
C PHE A 749 -44.62 3.78 -24.89
N LYS A 750 -45.73 4.02 -24.19
CA LYS A 750 -45.76 4.33 -22.75
C LYS A 750 -46.23 3.12 -21.94
N PRO A 751 -45.88 3.00 -20.65
CA PRO A 751 -46.41 1.94 -19.79
C PRO A 751 -47.94 2.02 -19.75
N LYS A 752 -48.63 0.91 -20.02
CA LYS A 752 -50.07 0.81 -19.78
C LYS A 752 -50.33 0.73 -18.27
N ALA A 753 -51.32 1.51 -17.80
CA ALA A 753 -51.72 1.58 -16.40
C ALA A 753 -52.22 0.22 -15.88
#